data_AF-A0A7Y2M2X6-F1
#
_entry.id   AF-A0A7Y2M2X6-F1
#
_cell.length_a   1.000
_cell.length_b   1.000
_cell.length_c   1.000
_cell.angle_alpha   90.00
_cell.angle_beta   90.00
_cell.angle_gamma   90.00
#
_symmetry.space_group_name_H-M   'P 1'
#
loop_
_entity.id
_entity.type
_entity.pdbx_description
1 polymer ?
#
loop_
_entity_poly.entity_id
_entity_poly.type
_entity_poly.pdbx_seq_one_letter_code
_entity_poly.pdbx_strand_id
1 'polypeptide(L)'
;MSSGESPVDRLVAFAVRPPARPPRPAGVDIALTAATYVALIVVMLPLTRVVATGPWTWGVLLLPPILLATGWLARRRRLPAVAVSLAETVVGLVAVVVLFLRDTALLGILPTPRSVGEASELVVDAVDQIVNGAAPLEARAGLEFLIVGGMLLLTVIVDHVVLTARMPLLAAIALIAVWLIPSIAVPREIDLIAFVLLAAVVLLILRLETSAREQDAAPPPPRSRVAASTAGGIAAAATGIGAVAVVVALVIAPVFSGLVIRPGAGAATRWNTIDPTLQLGDDLRRASNGEVLRVRTTGGSAPYLRVATLSAFDGEEWRPDRGATAPIDEDGAITASRPADDIRVVETTTSIDIVNLVSGSAPVAYPISAIDGLDGDWESLPSNGTIVSRTTNVNGQDYEFVAQTPRPTLEQIRASRATTAGVAAAAASGVYEETRILPPDLPPIIAQTAAEVTAGTETDYDALLALQRWFRSSQFEYSLEAPVEDGFDGSGAEAVAAFLDVRAGYCVHFASAFALMARTLGMPARIVVGYLPGSALSDPMMGNQVYSVMSSQLHAWPEVYFSGIGWVPFEPTKSLGTATSFSPAFVATDPLDPDAETGETPLPTASPTASLRPEGIDERGSEASSSANPVEQALPWMGPLFGILVVLAIPSVIRAFRRRDLMSAARAGDAGAAWRSLQEEAIDLGIPVPPDESPRAFGARLVRRSGAPDAAVQALVEAIEHASYSRSGSTQTGIDLAAVVKEVCAGLTTHAVRRARVLALLAPRSLLIRPGSVYAGDGALTRR
;
A
#
# COMPACT_ATOMS: atom_id res chain seq x y z
N MET A 1 15.07 -67.67 -12.86
CA MET A 1 13.77 -67.29 -12.26
C MET A 1 14.02 -66.10 -11.38
N SER A 2 13.41 -64.99 -11.77
CA SER A 2 13.59 -63.64 -11.26
C SER A 2 12.41 -63.30 -10.34
N SER A 3 12.71 -62.86 -9.13
CA SER A 3 11.80 -62.20 -8.19
C SER A 3 12.74 -61.41 -7.27
N GLY A 4 12.78 -60.08 -7.20
CA GLY A 4 11.75 -59.10 -7.46
C GLY A 4 11.79 -58.12 -6.28
N GLU A 5 12.97 -57.55 -6.01
CA GLU A 5 13.11 -56.48 -5.01
C GLU A 5 12.82 -55.14 -5.68
N SER A 6 11.85 -54.43 -5.12
CA SER A 6 11.34 -53.16 -5.62
C SER A 6 12.35 -52.01 -5.33
N PRO A 7 12.51 -51.02 -6.23
CA PRO A 7 13.40 -49.88 -6.04
C PRO A 7 13.00 -48.93 -4.88
N VAL A 8 11.92 -49.22 -4.17
CA VAL A 8 11.37 -48.35 -3.10
C VAL A 8 12.07 -48.58 -1.75
N ASP A 9 12.70 -49.74 -1.53
CA ASP A 9 13.31 -50.09 -0.24
C ASP A 9 14.71 -49.46 0.01
N ARG A 10 15.32 -48.82 -1.00
CA ARG A 10 16.58 -48.08 -0.83
C ARG A 10 16.41 -46.62 -0.40
N LEU A 11 15.18 -46.10 -0.27
CA LEU A 11 14.93 -44.68 0.01
C LEU A 11 14.53 -44.34 1.45
N VAL A 12 14.47 -45.30 2.38
CA VAL A 12 14.04 -45.04 3.78
C VAL A 12 15.21 -44.94 4.78
N ALA A 13 16.45 -45.19 4.37
CA ALA A 13 17.62 -45.08 5.23
C ALA A 13 18.41 -43.78 4.98
N PHE A 14 17.91 -42.62 5.41
CA PHE A 14 18.71 -41.44 5.82
C PHE A 14 17.77 -40.29 6.27
N ALA A 15 17.04 -40.49 7.36
CA ALA A 15 16.47 -39.39 8.15
C ALA A 15 17.19 -39.32 9.50
N VAL A 16 18.52 -39.19 9.46
CA VAL A 16 19.29 -38.73 10.61
C VAL A 16 18.77 -37.32 10.90
N ARG A 17 18.13 -37.14 12.06
CA ARG A 17 17.77 -35.80 12.55
C ARG A 17 19.00 -34.90 12.42
N PRO A 18 18.89 -33.68 11.85
CA PRO A 18 19.97 -32.73 12.00
C PRO A 18 20.21 -32.58 13.51
N PRO A 19 21.46 -32.71 13.98
CA PRO A 19 21.77 -32.54 15.39
C PRO A 19 21.23 -31.18 15.84
N ALA A 20 20.67 -31.13 17.06
CA ALA A 20 20.27 -29.87 17.67
C ALA A 20 21.48 -28.92 17.60
N ARG A 21 21.32 -27.78 16.91
CA ARG A 21 22.43 -26.86 16.67
C ARG A 21 23.01 -26.44 18.04
N PRO A 22 24.34 -26.50 18.23
CA PRO A 22 24.95 -26.10 19.49
C PRO A 22 24.56 -24.66 19.86
N PRO A 23 24.39 -24.36 21.16
CA PRO A 23 24.09 -23.00 21.62
C PRO A 23 25.26 -22.07 21.23
N ARG A 24 24.94 -20.87 20.73
CA ARG A 24 25.96 -19.88 20.36
C ARG A 24 26.71 -19.41 21.62
N PRO A 25 27.98 -18.99 21.48
CA PRO A 25 28.69 -18.28 22.53
C PRO A 25 27.93 -17.00 22.93
N ALA A 26 27.86 -16.71 24.23
CA ALA A 26 27.08 -15.57 24.75
C ALA A 26 27.49 -14.22 24.15
N GLY A 27 28.77 -14.03 23.81
CA GLY A 27 29.26 -12.80 23.17
C GLY A 27 28.74 -12.61 21.74
N VAL A 28 28.56 -13.70 20.99
CA VAL A 28 28.02 -13.67 19.63
C VAL A 28 26.53 -13.34 19.66
N ASP A 29 25.77 -13.91 20.59
CA ASP A 29 24.34 -13.61 20.73
C ASP A 29 24.09 -12.13 21.07
N ILE A 30 24.92 -11.53 21.94
CA ILE A 30 24.83 -10.10 22.27
C ILE A 30 25.17 -9.25 21.04
N ALA A 31 26.24 -9.58 20.32
CA ALA A 31 26.65 -8.85 19.12
C ALA A 31 25.58 -8.94 18.01
N LEU A 32 24.97 -10.11 17.82
CA LEU A 32 23.90 -10.32 16.85
C LEU A 32 22.65 -9.52 17.22
N THR A 33 22.27 -9.50 18.51
CA THR A 33 21.14 -8.72 19.03
C THR A 33 21.36 -7.21 18.82
N ALA A 34 22.57 -6.71 19.11
CA ALA A 34 22.93 -5.31 18.87
C ALA A 34 22.93 -4.96 17.37
N ALA A 35 23.49 -5.83 16.52
CA ALA A 35 23.47 -5.62 15.07
C ALA A 35 22.04 -5.62 14.50
N THR A 36 21.17 -6.50 15.00
CA THR A 36 19.73 -6.50 14.66
C THR A 36 19.05 -5.20 15.04
N TYR A 37 19.32 -4.66 16.23
CA TYR A 37 18.78 -3.36 16.64
C TYR A 37 19.22 -2.24 15.70
N VAL A 38 20.53 -2.16 15.39
CA VAL A 38 21.05 -1.15 14.46
C VAL A 38 20.40 -1.31 13.08
N ALA A 39 20.21 -2.54 12.59
CA ALA A 39 19.57 -2.79 11.30
C ALA A 39 18.14 -2.24 11.27
N LEU A 40 17.38 -2.47 12.34
CA LEU A 40 16.01 -1.96 12.49
C LEU A 40 15.96 -0.43 12.55
N ILE A 41 16.95 0.24 13.14
CA ILE A 41 17.00 1.71 13.11
C ILE A 41 17.34 2.23 11.71
N VAL A 42 18.34 1.63 11.06
CA VAL A 42 18.77 2.04 9.72
C VAL A 42 17.65 1.82 8.68
N VAL A 43 16.85 0.76 8.83
CA VAL A 43 15.72 0.46 7.93
C VAL A 43 14.64 1.55 7.96
N MET A 44 14.55 2.31 9.05
CA MET A 44 13.58 3.40 9.24
C MET A 44 14.10 4.77 8.79
N LEU A 45 15.38 4.91 8.42
CA LEU A 45 15.93 6.21 8.02
C LEU A 45 15.21 6.85 6.82
N PRO A 46 14.89 6.12 5.73
CA PRO A 46 14.15 6.72 4.61
C PRO A 46 12.78 7.24 5.01
N LEU A 47 12.15 6.63 6.02
CA LEU A 47 10.84 7.06 6.50
C LEU A 47 10.86 8.49 7.06
N THR A 48 11.98 8.94 7.65
CA THR A 48 12.14 10.32 8.15
C THR A 48 12.10 11.39 7.06
N ARG A 49 12.22 11.00 5.78
CA ARG A 49 12.06 11.90 4.63
C ARG A 49 10.61 12.02 4.18
N VAL A 50 9.80 11.00 4.42
CA VAL A 50 8.38 10.93 4.04
C VAL A 50 7.49 11.38 5.19
N VAL A 51 7.90 11.15 6.43
CA VAL A 51 7.17 11.48 7.65
C VAL A 51 8.07 12.35 8.53
N ALA A 52 7.58 13.54 8.89
CA ALA A 52 8.30 14.45 9.77
C ALA A 52 8.60 13.80 11.13
N THR A 53 9.77 14.09 11.69
CA THR A 53 10.17 13.54 12.99
C THR A 53 9.25 14.05 14.09
N GLY A 54 8.68 13.12 14.86
CA GLY A 54 7.75 13.42 15.96
C GLY A 54 7.82 12.37 17.07
N PRO A 55 6.79 12.27 17.94
CA PRO A 55 6.72 11.28 19.01
C PRO A 55 6.97 9.84 18.57
N TRP A 56 6.51 9.44 17.38
CA TRP A 56 6.77 8.13 16.80
C TRP A 56 8.26 7.75 16.73
N THR A 57 9.17 8.72 16.55
CA THR A 57 10.62 8.46 16.46
C THR A 57 11.17 7.90 17.77
N TRP A 58 10.65 8.37 18.91
CA TRP A 58 11.01 7.83 20.22
C TRP A 58 10.47 6.41 20.42
N GLY A 59 9.26 6.12 19.94
CA GLY A 59 8.70 4.78 19.95
C GLY A 59 9.56 3.78 19.16
N VAL A 60 9.98 4.17 17.95
CA VAL A 60 10.87 3.38 17.09
C VAL A 60 12.26 3.21 17.69
N LEU A 61 12.79 4.20 18.43
CA LEU A 61 14.12 4.13 19.03
C LEU A 61 14.15 3.29 20.32
N LEU A 62 13.16 3.47 21.20
CA LEU A 62 13.19 2.99 22.59
C LEU A 62 12.52 1.63 22.80
N LEU A 63 11.51 1.27 22.01
CA LEU A 63 10.76 0.03 22.23
C LEU A 63 11.45 -1.24 21.68
N PRO A 64 12.04 -1.24 20.46
CA PRO A 64 12.75 -2.42 19.96
C PRO A 64 13.83 -3.00 20.89
N PRO A 65 14.70 -2.21 21.55
CA PRO A 65 15.70 -2.78 22.44
C PRO A 65 15.08 -3.44 23.69
N ILE A 66 13.89 -3.01 24.12
CA ILE A 66 13.14 -3.66 25.22
C ILE A 66 12.64 -5.03 24.77
N LEU A 67 12.10 -5.14 23.55
CA LEU A 67 11.67 -6.42 22.98
C LEU A 67 12.86 -7.37 22.80
N LEU A 68 13.95 -6.90 22.19
CA LEU A 68 15.16 -7.69 21.97
C LEU A 68 15.79 -8.14 23.30
N ALA A 69 15.78 -7.30 24.34
CA ALA A 69 16.22 -7.67 25.68
C ALA A 69 15.32 -8.75 26.31
N THR A 70 14.01 -8.68 26.07
CA THR A 70 13.05 -9.70 26.49
C THR A 70 13.36 -11.03 25.82
N GLY A 71 13.58 -11.03 24.51
CA GLY A 71 13.95 -12.23 23.75
C GLY A 71 15.27 -12.83 24.20
N TRP A 72 16.29 -11.99 24.38
CA TRP A 72 17.59 -12.38 24.90
C TRP A 72 17.48 -13.02 26.30
N LEU A 73 16.73 -12.41 27.21
CA LEU A 73 16.51 -12.95 28.56
C LEU A 73 15.76 -14.29 28.51
N ALA A 74 14.72 -14.39 27.69
CA ALA A 74 13.95 -15.61 27.49
C ALA A 74 14.82 -16.76 26.95
N ARG A 75 15.67 -16.49 25.96
CA ARG A 75 16.67 -17.45 25.44
C ARG A 75 17.69 -17.84 26.50
N ARG A 76 18.17 -16.90 27.32
CA ARG A 76 19.09 -17.17 28.43
C ARG A 76 18.48 -18.09 29.49
N ARG A 77 17.16 -18.01 29.69
CA ARG A 77 16.39 -18.92 30.56
C ARG A 77 16.06 -20.27 29.89
N ARG A 78 16.59 -20.54 28.69
CA ARG A 78 16.38 -21.77 27.91
C ARG A 78 14.91 -22.04 27.60
N LEU A 79 14.12 -20.98 27.44
CA LEU A 79 12.74 -21.11 26.97
C LEU A 79 12.72 -21.60 25.52
N PRO A 80 11.70 -22.39 25.11
CA PRO A 80 11.58 -22.83 23.72
C PRO A 80 11.34 -21.62 22.80
N ALA A 81 11.77 -21.75 21.55
CA ALA A 81 11.65 -20.73 20.50
C ALA A 81 10.27 -20.04 20.45
N VAL A 82 9.19 -20.82 20.52
CA VAL A 82 7.82 -20.32 20.49
C VAL A 82 7.50 -19.44 21.71
N ALA A 83 7.99 -19.82 22.89
CA ALA A 83 7.78 -19.05 24.11
C ALA A 83 8.57 -17.73 24.11
N VAL A 84 9.72 -17.69 23.44
CA VAL A 84 10.50 -16.46 23.26
C VAL A 84 9.69 -15.45 22.44
N SER A 85 9.26 -15.83 21.24
CA SER A 85 8.51 -14.90 20.38
C SER A 85 7.15 -14.55 20.96
N LEU A 86 6.49 -15.46 21.66
CA LEU A 86 5.26 -15.14 22.38
C LEU A 86 5.49 -14.08 23.47
N ALA A 87 6.59 -14.18 24.23
CA ALA A 87 6.92 -13.18 25.25
C ALA A 87 7.17 -11.81 24.63
N GLU A 88 7.90 -11.74 23.50
CA GLU A 88 8.14 -10.50 22.76
C GLU A 88 6.85 -9.91 22.18
N THR A 89 5.98 -10.75 21.59
CA THR A 89 4.66 -10.32 21.09
C THR A 89 3.79 -9.77 22.22
N VAL A 90 3.79 -10.40 23.40
CA VAL A 90 3.02 -9.91 24.56
C VAL A 90 3.56 -8.56 25.04
N VAL A 91 4.89 -8.41 25.15
CA VAL A 91 5.49 -7.12 25.54
C VAL A 91 5.21 -6.03 24.50
N GLY A 92 5.31 -6.34 23.20
CA GLY A 92 4.96 -5.42 22.13
C GLY A 92 3.48 -5.02 22.14
N LEU A 93 2.57 -5.98 22.35
CA LEU A 93 1.14 -5.71 22.45
C LEU A 93 0.82 -4.82 23.65
N VAL A 94 1.42 -5.10 24.81
CA VAL A 94 1.28 -4.24 25.99
C VAL A 94 1.80 -2.83 25.72
N ALA A 95 2.95 -2.68 25.05
CA ALA A 95 3.47 -1.36 24.69
C ALA A 95 2.50 -0.58 23.79
N VAL A 96 1.94 -1.23 22.77
CA VAL A 96 0.93 -0.61 21.89
C VAL A 96 -0.32 -0.21 22.68
N VAL A 97 -0.83 -1.09 23.54
CA VAL A 97 -2.02 -0.79 24.36
C VAL A 97 -1.76 0.38 25.32
N VAL A 98 -0.61 0.40 25.99
CA VAL A 98 -0.27 1.45 26.97
C VAL A 98 -0.05 2.80 26.30
N LEU A 99 0.48 2.84 25.07
CA LEU A 99 0.78 4.08 24.36
C LEU A 99 -0.42 4.66 23.61
N PHE A 100 -1.27 3.82 23.02
CA PHE A 100 -2.31 4.27 22.09
C PHE A 100 -3.75 3.95 22.51
N LEU A 101 -3.96 2.94 23.36
CA LEU A 101 -5.29 2.41 23.69
C LEU A 101 -5.55 2.37 25.19
N ARG A 102 -4.83 3.20 25.96
CA ARG A 102 -4.79 3.12 27.42
C ARG A 102 -6.15 3.38 28.05
N ASP A 103 -6.92 4.29 27.47
CA ASP A 103 -8.20 4.76 28.03
C ASP A 103 -9.33 3.75 27.84
N THR A 104 -9.20 2.88 26.84
CA THR A 104 -10.17 1.80 26.57
C THR A 104 -9.72 0.45 27.12
N ALA A 105 -8.47 0.32 27.56
CA ALA A 105 -7.90 -0.92 28.07
C ALA A 105 -8.28 -1.22 29.52
N LEU A 106 -8.51 -2.49 29.82
CA LEU A 106 -8.75 -2.96 31.18
C LEU A 106 -7.46 -2.86 31.99
N LEU A 107 -7.52 -2.11 33.11
CA LEU A 107 -6.35 -1.76 33.94
C LEU A 107 -5.25 -1.02 33.16
N GLY A 108 -5.57 -0.46 31.99
CA GLY A 108 -4.61 0.23 31.12
C GLY A 108 -3.60 -0.67 30.40
N ILE A 109 -3.75 -2.00 30.45
CA ILE A 109 -2.76 -2.97 29.92
C ILE A 109 -3.41 -4.07 29.09
N LEU A 110 -4.61 -4.54 29.47
CA LEU A 110 -5.29 -5.61 28.72
C LEU A 110 -6.26 -5.00 27.69
N PRO A 111 -6.17 -5.39 26.41
CA PRO A 111 -7.09 -4.90 25.38
C PRO A 111 -8.51 -5.35 25.67
N THR A 112 -9.47 -4.44 25.51
CA THR A 112 -10.91 -4.74 25.57
C THR A 112 -11.51 -4.74 24.16
N PRO A 113 -12.76 -5.21 23.96
CA PRO A 113 -13.44 -5.04 22.67
C PRO A 113 -13.50 -3.57 22.21
N ARG A 114 -13.57 -2.62 23.15
CA ARG A 114 -13.53 -1.19 22.85
C ARG A 114 -12.15 -0.75 22.35
N SER A 115 -11.07 -1.26 22.94
CA SER A 115 -9.70 -1.02 22.46
C SER A 115 -9.48 -1.54 21.04
N VAL A 116 -10.13 -2.66 20.67
CA VAL A 116 -10.07 -3.17 19.29
C VAL A 116 -10.79 -2.25 18.32
N GLY A 117 -11.94 -1.68 18.70
CA GLY A 117 -12.64 -0.66 17.92
C GLY A 117 -11.80 0.59 17.70
N GLU A 118 -11.24 1.14 18.77
CA GLU A 118 -10.36 2.31 18.70
C GLU A 118 -9.08 2.04 17.87
N ALA A 119 -8.50 0.85 17.97
CA ALA A 119 -7.38 0.45 17.11
C ALA A 119 -7.77 0.45 15.63
N SER A 120 -8.99 0.02 15.29
CA SER A 120 -9.47 0.05 13.90
C SER A 120 -9.69 1.48 13.40
N GLU A 121 -10.18 2.38 14.24
CA GLU A 121 -10.31 3.81 13.93
C GLU A 121 -8.93 4.45 13.70
N LEU A 122 -7.93 4.15 14.55
CA LEU A 122 -6.55 4.61 14.36
C LEU A 122 -5.94 4.12 13.04
N VAL A 123 -6.26 2.89 12.60
CA VAL A 123 -5.82 2.40 11.29
C VAL A 123 -6.50 3.16 10.15
N VAL A 124 -7.79 3.44 10.25
CA VAL A 124 -8.52 4.23 9.24
C VAL A 124 -7.94 5.65 9.17
N ASP A 125 -7.69 6.30 10.31
CA ASP A 125 -7.02 7.62 10.40
C ASP A 125 -5.60 7.58 9.80
N ALA A 126 -4.83 6.52 10.04
CA ALA A 126 -3.51 6.34 9.43
C ALA A 126 -3.59 6.25 7.89
N VAL A 127 -4.56 5.49 7.37
CA VAL A 127 -4.77 5.33 5.93
C VAL A 127 -5.19 6.65 5.30
N ASP A 128 -6.10 7.39 5.93
CA ASP A 128 -6.50 8.73 5.49
C ASP A 128 -5.29 9.67 5.38
N GLN A 129 -4.43 9.71 6.40
CA GLN A 129 -3.20 10.49 6.38
C GLN A 129 -2.23 10.07 5.26
N ILE A 130 -2.17 8.79 4.91
CA ILE A 130 -1.30 8.27 3.83
C ILE A 130 -1.87 8.57 2.44
N VAL A 131 -3.19 8.54 2.29
CA VAL A 131 -3.88 8.75 1.01
C VAL A 131 -3.95 10.25 0.68
N ASN A 132 -4.38 11.05 1.65
CA ASN A 132 -4.68 12.47 1.47
C ASN A 132 -3.53 13.42 1.88
N GLY A 133 -2.52 12.91 2.61
CA GLY A 133 -1.42 13.73 3.08
C GLY A 133 -0.32 13.95 2.04
N ALA A 134 0.28 15.14 2.06
CA ALA A 134 1.44 15.49 1.24
C ALA A 134 2.74 15.34 2.04
N ALA A 135 3.78 14.74 1.44
CA ALA A 135 5.07 14.58 2.09
C ALA A 135 5.82 15.92 2.27
N PRO A 136 6.53 16.13 3.40
CA PRO A 136 6.64 15.24 4.55
C PRO A 136 5.38 15.28 5.43
N LEU A 137 4.83 14.11 5.74
CA LEU A 137 3.62 13.92 6.56
C LEU A 137 3.90 14.24 8.03
N GLU A 138 3.09 15.09 8.65
CA GLU A 138 3.07 15.21 10.11
C GLU A 138 2.25 14.05 10.70
N ALA A 139 2.93 13.11 11.36
CA ALA A 139 2.26 11.93 11.90
C ALA A 139 1.36 12.29 13.09
N ARG A 140 0.06 12.00 12.94
CA ARG A 140 -0.92 12.03 14.03
C ARG A 140 -1.08 10.63 14.62
N ALA A 141 -1.89 10.52 15.68
CA ALA A 141 -2.04 9.29 16.47
C ALA A 141 -2.24 8.02 15.63
N GLY A 142 -3.06 8.04 14.57
CA GLY A 142 -3.23 6.89 13.68
C GLY A 142 -1.93 6.47 12.96
N LEU A 143 -1.26 7.42 12.30
CA LEU A 143 -0.01 7.13 11.60
C LEU A 143 1.12 6.74 12.56
N GLU A 144 1.18 7.37 13.75
CA GLU A 144 2.11 6.98 14.81
C GLU A 144 1.87 5.55 15.31
N PHE A 145 0.60 5.18 15.53
CA PHE A 145 0.19 3.83 15.90
C PHE A 145 0.65 2.80 14.86
N LEU A 146 0.44 3.10 13.57
CA LEU A 146 0.83 2.22 12.48
C LEU A 146 2.36 2.04 12.38
N ILE A 147 3.12 3.13 12.45
CA ILE A 147 4.58 3.10 12.35
C ILE A 147 5.19 2.36 13.54
N VAL A 148 4.79 2.72 14.77
CA VAL A 148 5.33 2.12 15.99
C VAL A 148 4.89 0.65 16.10
N GLY A 149 3.61 0.34 15.84
CA GLY A 149 3.09 -1.02 15.82
C GLY A 149 3.77 -1.90 14.77
N GLY A 150 3.95 -1.38 13.55
CA GLY A 150 4.67 -2.06 12.47
C GLY A 150 6.14 -2.32 12.82
N MET A 151 6.83 -1.35 13.42
CA MET A 151 8.20 -1.50 13.89
C MET A 151 8.35 -2.57 14.98
N LEU A 152 7.42 -2.63 15.93
CA LEU A 152 7.41 -3.66 16.97
C LEU A 152 7.19 -5.06 16.38
N LEU A 153 6.24 -5.20 15.45
CA LEU A 153 6.00 -6.44 14.74
C LEU A 153 7.24 -6.88 13.94
N LEU A 154 7.85 -5.96 13.19
CA LEU A 154 9.09 -6.20 12.45
C LEU A 154 10.21 -6.65 13.39
N THR A 155 10.33 -6.05 14.57
CA THR A 155 11.31 -6.42 15.59
C THR A 155 11.16 -7.88 16.02
N VAL A 156 9.93 -8.33 16.33
CA VAL A 156 9.66 -9.73 16.70
C VAL A 156 10.00 -10.69 15.56
N ILE A 157 9.62 -10.34 14.33
CA ILE A 157 9.89 -11.17 13.14
C ILE A 157 11.39 -11.29 12.91
N VAL A 158 12.11 -10.17 12.89
CA VAL A 158 13.55 -10.15 12.63
C VAL A 158 14.33 -10.83 13.75
N ASP A 159 13.97 -10.63 15.02
CA ASP A 159 14.55 -11.38 16.14
C ASP A 159 14.33 -12.89 15.93
N HIS A 160 13.09 -13.31 15.67
CA HIS A 160 12.80 -14.73 15.46
C HIS A 160 13.62 -15.32 14.31
N VAL A 161 13.69 -14.63 13.17
CA VAL A 161 14.41 -15.12 11.99
C VAL A 161 15.93 -15.15 12.20
N VAL A 162 16.51 -14.09 12.77
CA VAL A 162 17.96 -13.94 12.95
C VAL A 162 18.48 -14.77 14.14
N LEU A 163 17.85 -14.61 15.31
CA LEU A 163 18.34 -15.17 16.56
C LEU A 163 17.79 -16.58 16.80
N THR A 164 16.53 -16.84 16.46
CA THR A 164 15.87 -18.12 16.77
C THR A 164 15.98 -19.15 15.63
N ALA A 165 15.59 -18.78 14.41
CA ALA A 165 15.68 -19.65 13.22
C ALA A 165 17.11 -19.74 12.63
N ARG A 166 17.97 -18.77 12.99
CA ARG A 166 19.34 -18.62 12.46
C ARG A 166 19.37 -18.50 10.93
N MET A 167 18.48 -17.68 10.37
CA MET A 167 18.34 -17.45 8.93
C MET A 167 18.53 -15.96 8.59
N PRO A 168 19.72 -15.37 8.85
CA PRO A 168 19.93 -13.93 8.67
C PRO A 168 19.76 -13.44 7.23
N LEU A 169 19.96 -14.31 6.22
CA LEU A 169 19.70 -13.96 4.82
C LEU A 169 18.21 -13.67 4.57
N LEU A 170 17.31 -14.41 5.20
CA LEU A 170 15.87 -14.18 5.09
C LEU A 170 15.47 -12.85 5.76
N ALA A 171 16.09 -12.54 6.90
CA ALA A 171 15.89 -11.26 7.58
C ALA A 171 16.41 -10.07 6.75
N ALA A 172 17.54 -10.24 6.06
CA ALA A 172 18.08 -9.22 5.17
C ALA A 172 17.08 -8.85 4.05
N ILE A 173 16.44 -9.86 3.44
CA ILE A 173 15.42 -9.65 2.41
C ILE A 173 14.25 -8.83 2.99
N ALA A 174 13.76 -9.19 4.18
CA ALA A 174 12.68 -8.47 4.84
C ALA A 174 13.05 -7.01 5.16
N LEU A 175 14.25 -6.77 5.69
CA LEU A 175 14.73 -5.41 5.99
C LEU A 175 14.87 -4.57 4.72
N ILE A 176 15.46 -5.12 3.65
CA ILE A 176 15.59 -4.42 2.37
C ILE A 176 14.20 -4.06 1.81
N ALA A 177 13.25 -5.00 1.86
CA ALA A 177 11.88 -4.75 1.41
C ALA A 177 11.22 -3.59 2.17
N VAL A 178 11.36 -3.54 3.50
CA VAL A 178 10.82 -2.43 4.32
C VAL A 178 11.50 -1.10 4.00
N TRP A 179 12.83 -1.09 3.82
CA TRP A 179 13.59 0.12 3.48
C TRP A 179 13.20 0.69 2.11
N LEU A 180 12.80 -0.16 1.17
CA LEU A 180 12.47 0.23 -0.18
C LEU A 180 11.14 1.00 -0.27
N ILE A 181 10.18 0.72 0.62
CA ILE A 181 8.82 1.28 0.58
C ILE A 181 8.84 2.84 0.59
N PRO A 182 9.47 3.52 1.57
CA PRO A 182 9.49 4.98 1.58
C PRO A 182 10.41 5.55 0.48
N SER A 183 11.39 4.77 0.03
CA SER A 183 12.36 5.18 -0.99
C SER A 183 11.74 5.23 -2.39
N ILE A 184 10.73 4.40 -2.68
CA ILE A 184 9.96 4.43 -3.93
C ILE A 184 8.84 5.49 -3.87
N ALA A 185 8.27 5.73 -2.69
CA ALA A 185 7.07 6.57 -2.54
C ALA A 185 7.29 8.06 -2.87
N VAL A 186 8.52 8.56 -2.80
CA VAL A 186 8.84 9.96 -3.12
C VAL A 186 9.98 9.97 -4.15
N PRO A 187 9.73 10.40 -5.40
CA PRO A 187 10.75 10.46 -6.44
C PRO A 187 11.78 11.55 -6.10
N ARG A 188 12.84 11.15 -5.39
CA ARG A 188 14.02 11.95 -5.04
C ARG A 188 15.26 11.07 -5.12
N GLU A 189 16.43 11.70 -5.11
CA GLU A 189 17.72 10.99 -5.07
C GLU A 189 17.80 9.98 -3.91
N ILE A 190 18.19 8.74 -4.25
CA ILE A 190 18.35 7.63 -3.30
C ILE A 190 19.34 8.03 -2.21
N ASP A 191 18.99 7.80 -0.94
CA ASP A 191 19.90 8.00 0.19
C ASP A 191 21.04 6.97 0.18
N LEU A 192 22.12 7.30 -0.54
CA LEU A 192 23.31 6.47 -0.63
C LEU A 192 23.90 6.15 0.74
N ILE A 193 23.81 7.06 1.72
CA ILE A 193 24.35 6.86 3.06
C ILE A 193 23.51 5.81 3.80
N ALA A 194 22.18 5.98 3.83
CA ALA A 194 21.29 5.02 4.49
C ALA A 194 21.36 3.63 3.83
N PHE A 195 21.50 3.57 2.50
CA PHE A 195 21.69 2.33 1.77
C PHE A 195 22.99 1.62 2.15
N VAL A 196 24.13 2.34 2.14
CA VAL A 196 25.44 1.78 2.51
C VAL A 196 25.45 1.32 3.96
N LEU A 197 24.82 2.09 4.87
CA LEU A 197 24.66 1.69 6.27
C LEU A 197 23.84 0.39 6.40
N LEU A 198 22.72 0.26 5.68
CA LEU A 198 21.89 -0.95 5.73
C LEU A 198 22.67 -2.16 5.22
N ALA A 199 23.35 -2.01 4.09
CA ALA A 199 24.18 -3.06 3.50
C ALA A 199 25.31 -3.48 4.47
N ALA A 200 26.02 -2.53 5.08
CA ALA A 200 27.09 -2.79 6.04
C ALA A 200 26.57 -3.57 7.27
N VAL A 201 25.42 -3.20 7.81
CA VAL A 201 24.85 -3.88 8.99
C VAL A 201 24.32 -5.28 8.63
N VAL A 202 23.68 -5.45 7.48
CA VAL A 202 23.27 -6.77 6.98
C VAL A 202 24.49 -7.69 6.80
N LEU A 203 25.57 -7.19 6.20
CA LEU A 203 26.82 -7.93 6.05
C LEU A 203 27.43 -8.28 7.41
N LEU A 204 27.35 -7.39 8.41
CA LEU A 204 27.78 -7.66 9.77
C LEU A 204 26.98 -8.81 10.40
N ILE A 205 25.65 -8.81 10.28
CA ILE A 205 24.80 -9.90 10.79
C ILE A 205 25.18 -11.24 10.13
N LEU A 206 25.38 -11.25 8.80
CA LEU A 206 25.82 -12.43 8.06
C LEU A 206 27.23 -12.90 8.49
N ARG A 207 28.14 -11.96 8.74
CA ARG A 207 29.51 -12.26 9.19
C ARG A 207 29.52 -12.84 10.60
N LEU A 208 28.72 -12.31 11.52
CA LEU A 208 28.61 -12.81 12.89
C LEU A 208 28.02 -14.23 12.91
N GLU A 209 26.97 -14.49 12.13
CA GLU A 209 26.36 -15.82 12.05
C GLU A 209 27.29 -16.84 11.36
N THR A 210 27.99 -16.48 10.29
CA THR A 210 28.96 -17.37 9.63
C THR A 210 30.13 -17.70 10.55
N SER A 211 30.68 -16.70 11.24
CA SER A 211 31.76 -16.90 12.21
C SER A 211 31.35 -17.81 13.36
N ALA A 212 30.10 -17.71 13.83
CA ALA A 212 29.56 -18.60 14.86
C ALA A 212 29.52 -20.07 14.38
N ARG A 213 29.09 -20.28 13.13
CA ARG A 213 29.04 -21.63 12.52
C ARG A 213 30.43 -22.24 12.33
N GLU A 214 31.42 -21.41 12.01
CA GLU A 214 32.81 -21.83 11.86
C GLU A 214 33.43 -22.25 13.20
N GLN A 215 33.11 -21.54 14.29
CA GLN A 215 33.58 -21.90 15.64
C GLN A 215 32.94 -23.18 16.18
N ASP A 216 31.69 -23.47 15.80
CA ASP A 216 30.97 -24.67 16.18
C ASP A 216 31.37 -25.90 15.34
N ALA A 217 32.09 -25.72 14.22
CA ALA A 217 32.57 -26.81 13.39
C ALA A 217 33.76 -27.52 14.05
N ALA A 218 33.66 -28.84 14.26
CA ALA A 218 34.73 -29.64 14.84
C ALA A 218 36.02 -29.52 14.01
N PRO A 219 37.22 -29.47 14.64
CA PRO A 219 38.48 -29.44 13.91
C PRO A 219 38.58 -30.68 13.00
N PRO A 220 39.00 -30.52 11.73
CA PRO A 220 39.12 -31.65 10.82
C PRO A 220 40.15 -32.65 11.36
N PRO A 221 39.96 -33.97 11.16
CA PRO A 221 40.93 -34.97 11.59
C PRO A 221 42.30 -34.70 10.97
N PRO A 222 43.41 -35.02 11.65
CA PRO A 222 44.75 -34.60 11.24
C PRO A 222 45.28 -35.47 10.09
N ARG A 223 44.65 -35.44 8.91
CA ARG A 223 45.17 -36.03 7.67
C ARG A 223 44.71 -35.25 6.44
N SER A 224 45.45 -34.18 6.14
CA SER A 224 45.87 -33.72 4.81
C SER A 224 46.05 -32.19 4.81
N ARG A 225 47.30 -31.74 4.63
CA ARG A 225 47.71 -30.32 4.60
C ARG A 225 47.24 -29.57 3.34
N VAL A 226 46.27 -30.09 2.59
CA VAL A 226 45.83 -29.53 1.30
C VAL A 226 44.50 -28.74 1.42
N ALA A 227 43.76 -28.89 2.52
CA ALA A 227 42.46 -28.23 2.71
C ALA A 227 42.51 -26.95 3.58
N ALA A 228 43.69 -26.37 3.81
CA ALA A 228 43.84 -25.14 4.60
C ALA A 228 43.64 -23.84 3.77
N SER A 229 43.57 -23.94 2.43
CA SER A 229 43.37 -22.79 1.54
C SER A 229 41.90 -22.49 1.20
N THR A 230 40.97 -23.39 1.53
CA THR A 230 39.54 -23.24 1.20
C THR A 230 38.71 -22.52 2.27
N ALA A 231 39.21 -22.40 3.50
CA ALA A 231 38.53 -21.67 4.58
C ALA A 231 38.48 -20.15 4.33
N GLY A 232 39.51 -19.58 3.69
CA GLY A 232 39.49 -18.17 3.24
C GLY A 232 38.56 -17.91 2.05
N GLY A 233 38.24 -18.94 1.26
CA GLY A 233 37.40 -18.82 0.07
C GLY A 233 35.90 -18.73 0.37
N ILE A 234 35.43 -19.31 1.48
CA ILE A 234 34.00 -19.29 1.85
C ILE A 234 33.60 -17.92 2.43
N ALA A 235 34.48 -17.29 3.20
CA ALA A 235 34.28 -15.90 3.64
C ALA A 235 34.31 -14.91 2.46
N ALA A 236 35.19 -15.13 1.47
CA ALA A 236 35.22 -14.33 0.24
C ALA A 236 33.97 -14.53 -0.64
N ALA A 237 33.44 -15.76 -0.74
CA ALA A 237 32.22 -16.07 -1.49
C ALA A 237 30.95 -15.46 -0.85
N ALA A 238 30.85 -15.42 0.48
CA ALA A 238 29.75 -14.75 1.18
C ALA A 238 29.77 -13.22 0.96
N THR A 239 30.96 -12.63 0.87
CA THR A 239 31.15 -11.21 0.54
C THR A 239 30.79 -10.92 -0.92
N GLY A 240 31.12 -11.85 -1.85
CA GLY A 240 30.78 -11.76 -3.27
C GLY A 240 29.29 -11.88 -3.55
N ILE A 241 28.57 -12.76 -2.87
CA ILE A 241 27.11 -12.90 -3.01
C ILE A 241 26.38 -11.67 -2.45
N GLY A 242 26.87 -11.11 -1.34
CA GLY A 242 26.36 -9.84 -0.80
C GLY A 242 26.59 -8.65 -1.75
N ALA A 243 27.78 -8.57 -2.35
CA ALA A 243 28.09 -7.53 -3.35
C ALA A 243 27.25 -7.68 -4.63
N VAL A 244 27.02 -8.92 -5.11
CA VAL A 244 26.14 -9.18 -6.26
C VAL A 244 24.68 -8.87 -5.92
N ALA A 245 24.19 -9.18 -4.72
CA ALA A 245 22.84 -8.79 -4.30
C ALA A 245 22.68 -7.27 -4.19
N VAL A 246 23.71 -6.55 -3.75
CA VAL A 246 23.76 -5.08 -3.70
C VAL A 246 23.78 -4.49 -5.12
N VAL A 247 24.58 -5.04 -6.04
CA VAL A 247 24.64 -4.61 -7.44
C VAL A 247 23.34 -4.92 -8.17
N VAL A 248 22.76 -6.11 -7.94
CA VAL A 248 21.46 -6.50 -8.48
C VAL A 248 20.36 -5.62 -7.91
N ALA A 249 20.38 -5.26 -6.62
CA ALA A 249 19.45 -4.29 -6.04
C ALA A 249 19.66 -2.88 -6.63
N LEU A 250 20.90 -2.45 -6.88
CA LEU A 250 21.22 -1.16 -7.50
C LEU A 250 20.80 -1.07 -8.98
N VAL A 251 20.81 -2.21 -9.69
CA VAL A 251 20.43 -2.32 -11.11
C VAL A 251 18.93 -2.58 -11.28
N ILE A 252 18.29 -3.27 -10.33
CA ILE A 252 16.84 -3.54 -10.34
C ILE A 252 16.05 -2.36 -9.75
N ALA A 253 16.60 -1.59 -8.82
CA ALA A 253 15.91 -0.43 -8.21
C ALA A 253 15.41 0.60 -9.25
N PRO A 254 16.16 1.00 -10.28
CA PRO A 254 15.66 1.88 -11.33
C PRO A 254 14.48 1.28 -12.10
N VAL A 255 14.48 -0.04 -12.33
CA VAL A 255 13.45 -0.77 -13.08
C VAL A 255 12.14 -0.89 -12.31
N PHE A 256 12.18 -0.85 -10.97
CA PHE A 256 10.99 -0.88 -10.11
C PHE A 256 10.44 0.50 -9.75
N SER A 257 11.13 1.59 -10.12
CA SER A 257 10.64 2.97 -9.94
C SER A 257 9.31 3.24 -10.66
N GLY A 258 8.91 2.39 -11.61
CA GLY A 258 7.63 2.48 -12.32
C GLY A 258 6.47 1.66 -11.73
N LEU A 259 6.67 0.92 -10.62
CA LEU A 259 5.62 0.09 -10.02
C LEU A 259 5.20 0.64 -8.65
N VAL A 260 4.40 1.71 -8.66
CA VAL A 260 3.77 2.26 -7.46
C VAL A 260 2.69 1.27 -6.98
N ILE A 261 3.03 0.40 -6.02
CA ILE A 261 2.04 -0.41 -5.30
C ILE A 261 1.59 0.36 -4.06
N ARG A 262 0.45 1.06 -4.15
CA ARG A 262 -0.28 1.60 -2.98
C ARG A 262 -1.28 0.54 -2.47
N PRO A 263 -1.10 -0.04 -1.27
CA PRO A 263 -2.07 -0.96 -0.70
C PRO A 263 -3.17 -0.20 0.04
N GLY A 264 -4.43 -0.46 -0.30
CA GLY A 264 -5.58 -0.04 0.51
C GLY A 264 -6.59 0.86 -0.20
N ALA A 265 -7.20 0.38 -1.27
CA ALA A 265 -8.57 0.72 -1.65
C ALA A 265 -9.09 -0.36 -2.59
N GLY A 266 -10.36 -0.75 -2.41
CA GLY A 266 -11.01 -1.76 -3.23
C GLY A 266 -10.77 -1.52 -4.72
N ALA A 267 -10.66 -2.59 -5.49
CA ALA A 267 -10.38 -2.50 -6.92
C ALA A 267 -11.34 -1.55 -7.66
N ALA A 268 -12.53 -1.24 -7.15
CA ALA A 268 -13.51 -0.34 -7.77
C ALA A 268 -13.26 1.18 -7.57
N THR A 269 -12.55 1.62 -6.51
CA THR A 269 -12.30 3.06 -6.27
C THR A 269 -10.98 3.56 -6.87
N ARG A 270 -10.19 2.67 -7.48
CA ARG A 270 -8.95 3.00 -8.19
C ARG A 270 -9.17 3.70 -9.54
N TRP A 271 -10.41 3.81 -10.01
CA TRP A 271 -10.69 3.97 -11.45
C TRP A 271 -10.96 5.42 -11.88
N ASN A 272 -11.26 6.34 -10.95
CA ASN A 272 -11.71 7.70 -11.28
C ASN A 272 -11.15 8.81 -10.37
N THR A 273 -9.89 8.69 -9.92
CA THR A 273 -9.21 9.76 -9.19
C THR A 273 -8.51 10.68 -10.20
N ILE A 274 -8.77 11.99 -10.16
CA ILE A 274 -8.01 12.98 -10.94
C ILE A 274 -6.81 13.43 -10.10
N ASP A 275 -5.59 13.26 -10.61
CA ASP A 275 -4.42 13.95 -10.07
C ASP A 275 -4.28 15.31 -10.81
N PRO A 276 -4.39 16.45 -10.11
CA PRO A 276 -4.25 17.76 -10.75
C PRO A 276 -2.79 18.07 -11.14
N THR A 277 -1.79 17.28 -10.72
CA THR A 277 -0.43 17.34 -11.28
C THR A 277 -0.41 16.65 -12.65
N LEU A 278 0.36 17.12 -13.62
CA LEU A 278 0.26 16.70 -15.04
C LEU A 278 0.78 15.27 -15.33
N GLN A 279 0.38 14.28 -14.52
CA GLN A 279 0.38 12.85 -14.86
C GLN A 279 -0.87 12.47 -15.68
N LEU A 280 -1.53 13.45 -16.32
CA LEU A 280 -2.69 13.28 -17.17
C LEU A 280 -2.46 12.25 -18.30
N GLY A 281 -1.21 12.06 -18.76
CA GLY A 281 -0.86 11.00 -19.70
C GLY A 281 -1.23 9.60 -19.20
N ASP A 282 -1.00 9.32 -17.92
CA ASP A 282 -1.32 8.01 -17.30
C ASP A 282 -2.81 7.83 -17.08
N ASP A 283 -3.55 8.90 -16.80
CA ASP A 283 -5.02 8.90 -16.73
C ASP A 283 -5.65 8.62 -18.10
N LEU A 284 -5.12 9.24 -19.17
CA LEU A 284 -5.64 9.10 -20.54
C LEU A 284 -5.29 7.76 -21.21
N ARG A 285 -4.15 7.15 -20.85
CA ARG A 285 -3.71 5.84 -21.39
C ARG A 285 -4.34 4.65 -20.67
N ARG A 286 -5.09 4.86 -19.59
CA ARG A 286 -5.77 3.78 -18.84
C ARG A 286 -7.02 3.30 -19.58
N ALA A 287 -7.07 2.00 -19.87
CA ALA A 287 -7.98 1.36 -20.83
C ALA A 287 -9.48 1.24 -20.43
N SER A 288 -9.98 1.98 -19.44
CA SER A 288 -11.38 1.87 -18.98
C SER A 288 -12.14 3.19 -19.10
N ASN A 289 -12.99 3.29 -20.13
CA ASN A 289 -13.83 4.46 -20.40
C ASN A 289 -15.20 4.35 -19.69
N GLY A 290 -15.29 4.79 -18.43
CA GLY A 290 -16.55 4.88 -17.67
C GLY A 290 -17.18 6.27 -17.65
N GLU A 291 -18.49 6.35 -17.40
CA GLU A 291 -19.21 7.60 -17.12
C GLU A 291 -18.78 8.16 -15.77
N VAL A 292 -18.34 9.43 -15.75
CA VAL A 292 -17.84 10.11 -14.55
C VAL A 292 -18.85 11.10 -13.98
N LEU A 293 -19.58 11.81 -14.85
CA LEU A 293 -20.59 12.78 -14.45
C LEU A 293 -21.62 13.01 -15.55
N ARG A 294 -22.77 13.59 -15.18
CA ARG A 294 -23.82 14.05 -16.08
C ARG A 294 -24.03 15.54 -15.90
N VAL A 295 -24.28 16.22 -17.01
CA VAL A 295 -24.43 17.68 -17.07
C VAL A 295 -25.81 18.02 -17.59
N ARG A 296 -26.49 18.95 -16.92
CA ARG A 296 -27.68 19.64 -17.44
C ARG A 296 -27.40 21.12 -17.40
N THR A 297 -27.69 21.84 -18.47
CA THR A 297 -27.36 23.27 -18.54
C THR A 297 -28.43 24.05 -19.28
N THR A 298 -28.62 25.32 -18.90
CA THR A 298 -29.48 26.27 -19.61
C THR A 298 -28.79 26.92 -20.81
N GLY A 299 -27.46 26.78 -20.91
CA GLY A 299 -26.71 27.16 -22.10
C GLY A 299 -26.95 26.12 -23.17
N GLY A 300 -27.23 26.51 -24.41
CA GLY A 300 -27.61 25.57 -25.49
C GLY A 300 -26.60 24.45 -25.84
N SER A 301 -25.46 24.38 -25.14
CA SER A 301 -24.49 23.29 -25.16
C SER A 301 -23.79 23.18 -23.80
N ALA A 302 -23.42 21.96 -23.38
CA ALA A 302 -22.60 21.77 -22.19
C ALA A 302 -21.25 22.53 -22.28
N PRO A 303 -20.79 23.14 -21.18
CA PRO A 303 -19.53 23.88 -21.15
C PRO A 303 -18.33 22.96 -20.95
N TYR A 304 -17.13 23.51 -21.10
CA TYR A 304 -15.90 22.88 -20.59
C TYR A 304 -15.96 22.96 -19.07
N LEU A 305 -15.70 21.83 -18.41
CA LEU A 305 -15.74 21.72 -16.96
C LEU A 305 -14.32 21.68 -16.42
N ARG A 306 -13.84 22.81 -15.93
CA ARG A 306 -12.54 22.94 -15.27
C ARG A 306 -12.57 22.23 -13.92
N VAL A 307 -11.51 21.46 -13.64
CA VAL A 307 -11.22 20.90 -12.32
C VAL A 307 -10.06 21.66 -11.67
N ALA A 308 -8.98 21.93 -12.42
CA ALA A 308 -7.80 22.62 -11.92
C ALA A 308 -7.22 23.59 -12.97
N THR A 309 -6.45 24.56 -12.48
CA THR A 309 -5.62 25.46 -13.30
C THR A 309 -4.18 25.33 -12.87
N LEU A 310 -3.27 25.43 -13.82
CA LEU A 310 -1.84 25.26 -13.64
C LEU A 310 -1.13 26.46 -14.27
N SER A 311 -0.67 27.36 -13.41
CA SER A 311 -0.02 28.60 -13.80
C SER A 311 1.47 28.61 -13.47
N ALA A 312 1.93 27.89 -12.44
CA ALA A 312 3.35 27.83 -12.10
C ALA A 312 4.09 26.83 -12.99
N PHE A 313 5.21 27.25 -13.58
CA PHE A 313 6.07 26.43 -14.44
C PHE A 313 7.53 26.68 -14.08
N ASP A 314 8.29 25.63 -13.76
CA ASP A 314 9.70 25.71 -13.35
C ASP A 314 10.70 25.27 -14.43
N GLY A 315 10.19 24.84 -15.60
CA GLY A 315 10.98 24.28 -16.70
C GLY A 315 10.79 22.79 -16.86
N GLU A 316 10.50 22.06 -15.78
CA GLU A 316 10.32 20.62 -15.81
C GLU A 316 8.84 20.23 -15.76
N GLU A 317 8.02 20.96 -14.99
CA GLU A 317 6.61 20.61 -14.80
C GLU A 317 5.72 21.85 -14.58
N TRP A 318 4.46 21.75 -15.00
CA TRP A 318 3.43 22.68 -14.54
C TRP A 318 2.80 22.22 -13.23
N ARG A 319 2.54 23.17 -12.33
CA ARG A 319 2.00 22.88 -11.01
C ARG A 319 0.60 23.48 -10.84
N PRO A 320 -0.31 22.78 -10.14
CA PRO A 320 -1.60 23.33 -9.75
C PRO A 320 -1.48 24.65 -9.02
N ASP A 321 -2.37 25.57 -9.34
CA ASP A 321 -2.49 26.84 -8.65
C ASP A 321 -2.84 26.61 -7.18
N ARG A 322 -2.08 27.27 -6.30
CA ARG A 322 -2.28 27.25 -4.85
C ARG A 322 -2.46 28.67 -4.37
N GLY A 323 -3.34 28.88 -3.40
CA GLY A 323 -3.60 30.20 -2.87
C GLY A 323 -4.45 30.17 -1.62
N ALA A 324 -4.69 31.36 -1.06
CA ALA A 324 -5.69 31.53 -0.03
C ALA A 324 -7.07 31.19 -0.60
N THR A 325 -7.76 30.28 0.07
CA THR A 325 -9.15 29.96 -0.21
C THR A 325 -10.06 30.93 0.53
N ALA A 326 -11.26 31.13 0.01
CA ALA A 326 -12.33 31.88 0.66
C ALA A 326 -13.56 30.96 0.82
N PRO A 327 -14.25 31.02 1.97
CA PRO A 327 -15.50 30.28 2.14
C PRO A 327 -16.51 30.74 1.08
N ILE A 328 -17.36 29.81 0.67
CA ILE A 328 -18.53 30.12 -0.17
C ILE A 328 -19.59 30.74 0.75
N ASP A 329 -20.22 31.83 0.31
CA ASP A 329 -21.25 32.51 1.10
C ASP A 329 -22.46 31.59 1.37
N GLU A 330 -23.27 31.88 2.40
CA GLU A 330 -24.44 31.05 2.74
C GLU A 330 -25.45 30.94 1.58
N ASP A 331 -25.51 31.95 0.71
CA ASP A 331 -26.35 31.96 -0.49
C ASP A 331 -25.66 31.33 -1.72
N GLY A 332 -24.51 30.66 -1.53
CA GLY A 332 -23.72 30.04 -2.60
C GLY A 332 -22.88 31.01 -3.43
N ALA A 333 -22.89 32.31 -3.12
CA ALA A 333 -22.23 33.34 -3.90
C ALA A 333 -20.69 33.22 -3.86
N ILE A 334 -20.06 33.44 -5.01
CA ILE A 334 -18.61 33.45 -5.19
C ILE A 334 -18.20 34.78 -5.83
N THR A 335 -17.13 35.38 -5.32
CA THR A 335 -16.57 36.61 -5.91
C THR A 335 -15.93 36.29 -7.26
N ALA A 336 -16.60 36.67 -8.34
CA ALA A 336 -16.11 36.52 -9.71
C ALA A 336 -15.41 37.78 -10.22
N SER A 337 -14.38 37.61 -11.06
CA SER A 337 -13.82 38.72 -11.84
C SER A 337 -14.82 39.19 -12.88
N ARG A 338 -15.23 40.46 -12.80
CA ARG A 338 -16.19 41.06 -13.73
C ARG A 338 -15.45 41.62 -14.96
N PRO A 339 -15.89 41.29 -16.20
CA PRO A 339 -15.36 41.91 -17.40
C PRO A 339 -15.74 43.41 -17.46
N ALA A 340 -15.16 44.14 -18.41
CA ALA A 340 -15.51 45.53 -18.66
C ALA A 340 -17.00 45.67 -19.01
N ASP A 341 -17.60 46.80 -18.63
CA ASP A 341 -19.06 47.01 -18.69
C ASP A 341 -19.64 46.95 -20.11
N ASP A 342 -18.82 47.15 -21.14
CA ASP A 342 -19.22 47.05 -22.55
C ASP A 342 -19.16 45.63 -23.12
N ILE A 343 -18.65 44.65 -22.35
CA ILE A 343 -18.64 43.24 -22.73
C ILE A 343 -19.94 42.57 -22.28
N ARG A 344 -20.68 41.99 -23.24
CA ARG A 344 -21.87 41.20 -22.93
C ARG A 344 -21.49 39.97 -22.10
N VAL A 345 -22.20 39.74 -21.00
CA VAL A 345 -22.07 38.54 -20.17
C VAL A 345 -23.31 37.68 -20.34
N VAL A 346 -23.12 36.37 -20.54
CA VAL A 346 -24.21 35.40 -20.56
C VAL A 346 -24.13 34.56 -19.30
N GLU A 347 -25.23 34.54 -18.56
CA GLU A 347 -25.37 33.72 -17.37
C GLU A 347 -25.98 32.36 -17.74
N THR A 348 -25.34 31.30 -17.27
CA THR A 348 -25.76 29.93 -17.50
C THR A 348 -25.78 29.17 -16.19
N THR A 349 -26.90 28.51 -15.92
CA THR A 349 -27.06 27.62 -14.77
C THR A 349 -26.78 26.19 -15.23
N THR A 350 -25.93 25.48 -14.50
CA THR A 350 -25.52 24.11 -14.83
C THR A 350 -25.61 23.22 -13.60
N SER A 351 -26.40 22.16 -13.71
CA SER A 351 -26.50 21.11 -12.70
C SER A 351 -25.59 19.94 -13.08
N ILE A 352 -24.82 19.46 -12.12
CA ILE A 352 -23.87 18.35 -12.24
C ILE A 352 -24.33 17.22 -11.32
N ASP A 353 -24.38 16.02 -11.89
CA ASP A 353 -24.63 14.76 -11.18
C ASP A 353 -23.36 13.90 -11.28
N ILE A 354 -22.69 13.67 -10.15
CA ILE A 354 -21.43 12.95 -10.10
C ILE A 354 -21.69 11.44 -9.99
N VAL A 355 -21.38 10.72 -11.06
CA VAL A 355 -21.62 9.28 -11.16
C VAL A 355 -20.47 8.50 -10.53
N ASN A 356 -19.24 8.73 -10.99
CA ASN A 356 -18.05 8.07 -10.47
C ASN A 356 -16.83 9.00 -10.63
N LEU A 357 -16.70 10.01 -9.79
CA LEU A 357 -15.53 10.91 -9.81
C LEU A 357 -15.05 11.15 -8.39
N VAL A 358 -13.79 10.81 -8.11
CA VAL A 358 -13.14 11.12 -6.83
C VAL A 358 -12.17 12.28 -7.06
N SER A 359 -12.60 13.49 -6.73
CA SER A 359 -11.80 14.71 -6.85
C SER A 359 -12.03 15.62 -5.66
N GLY A 360 -10.95 16.17 -5.11
CA GLY A 360 -11.00 17.25 -4.11
C GLY A 360 -11.29 18.62 -4.71
N SER A 361 -11.56 18.69 -6.03
CA SER A 361 -11.97 19.90 -6.74
C SER A 361 -13.21 19.63 -7.58
N ALA A 362 -14.18 20.55 -7.55
CA ALA A 362 -15.44 20.38 -8.25
C ALA A 362 -15.31 20.80 -9.73
N PRO A 363 -15.73 19.94 -10.69
CA PRO A 363 -15.85 20.33 -12.10
C PRO A 363 -16.84 21.49 -12.30
N VAL A 364 -16.36 22.65 -12.74
CA VAL A 364 -17.18 23.86 -12.94
C VAL A 364 -16.80 24.60 -14.22
N ALA A 365 -17.71 25.38 -14.78
CA ALA A 365 -17.37 26.31 -15.86
C ALA A 365 -16.87 27.64 -15.28
N TYR A 366 -15.98 28.32 -16.01
CA TYR A 366 -15.42 29.61 -15.62
C TYR A 366 -15.93 30.74 -16.52
N PRO A 367 -16.13 31.97 -16.00
CA PRO A 367 -16.12 32.35 -14.59
C PRO A 367 -17.35 31.85 -13.83
N ILE A 368 -17.14 31.33 -12.62
CA ILE A 368 -18.21 30.92 -11.70
C ILE A 368 -18.60 32.11 -10.80
N SER A 369 -19.89 32.31 -10.57
CA SER A 369 -20.43 33.36 -9.70
C SER A 369 -21.25 32.82 -8.53
N ALA A 370 -21.76 31.59 -8.62
CA ALA A 370 -22.43 30.92 -7.51
C ALA A 370 -22.33 29.40 -7.64
N ILE A 371 -22.37 28.70 -6.51
CA ILE A 371 -22.47 27.24 -6.43
C ILE A 371 -23.28 26.83 -5.19
N ASP A 372 -24.13 25.83 -5.34
CA ASP A 372 -24.98 25.29 -4.27
C ASP A 372 -25.13 23.76 -4.40
N GLY A 373 -25.51 23.09 -3.31
CA GLY A 373 -25.75 21.65 -3.25
C GLY A 373 -24.51 20.79 -2.93
N LEU A 374 -23.34 21.41 -2.74
CA LEU A 374 -22.14 20.68 -2.32
C LEU A 374 -22.14 20.41 -0.81
N ASP A 375 -21.94 19.14 -0.44
CA ASP A 375 -21.83 18.70 0.95
C ASP A 375 -20.36 18.69 1.40
N GLY A 376 -20.07 19.40 2.50
CA GLY A 376 -18.76 19.41 3.15
C GLY A 376 -18.11 20.79 3.24
N ASP A 377 -16.79 20.82 3.43
CA ASP A 377 -15.96 22.01 3.62
C ASP A 377 -15.44 22.59 2.30
N TRP A 378 -16.36 22.91 1.38
CA TRP A 378 -16.00 23.47 0.08
C TRP A 378 -15.66 24.97 0.18
N GLU A 379 -14.54 25.34 -0.40
CA GLU A 379 -14.03 26.70 -0.46
C GLU A 379 -13.74 27.07 -1.93
N SER A 380 -13.80 28.35 -2.26
CA SER A 380 -13.38 28.86 -3.57
C SER A 380 -11.94 29.38 -3.52
N LEU A 381 -11.21 29.26 -4.62
CA LEU A 381 -9.99 30.04 -4.87
C LEU A 381 -10.39 31.29 -5.66
N PRO A 382 -10.48 32.48 -5.04
CA PRO A 382 -10.94 33.68 -5.74
C PRO A 382 -10.04 34.08 -6.92
N SER A 383 -8.78 33.67 -6.89
CA SER A 383 -7.80 33.93 -7.96
C SER A 383 -8.16 33.28 -9.29
N ASN A 384 -8.75 32.09 -9.29
CA ASN A 384 -9.00 31.32 -10.51
C ASN A 384 -10.41 30.73 -10.61
N GLY A 385 -11.24 30.87 -9.58
CA GLY A 385 -12.59 30.34 -9.52
C GLY A 385 -12.66 28.82 -9.38
N THR A 386 -11.56 28.16 -8.99
CA THR A 386 -11.59 26.71 -8.69
C THR A 386 -12.27 26.48 -7.34
N ILE A 387 -13.14 25.48 -7.27
CA ILE A 387 -13.82 25.07 -6.03
C ILE A 387 -13.13 23.83 -5.48
N VAL A 388 -12.67 23.90 -4.24
CA VAL A 388 -11.84 22.87 -3.61
C VAL A 388 -12.33 22.49 -2.23
N SER A 389 -12.07 21.27 -1.82
CA SER A 389 -12.19 20.81 -0.43
C SER A 389 -10.90 20.11 -0.02
N ARG A 390 -10.57 20.20 1.28
CA ARG A 390 -9.41 19.51 1.87
C ARG A 390 -9.77 18.24 2.61
N THR A 391 -11.04 18.03 2.94
CA THR A 391 -11.48 16.89 3.76
C THR A 391 -12.59 16.05 3.12
N THR A 392 -13.21 16.54 2.04
CA THR A 392 -14.22 15.82 1.25
C THR A 392 -13.85 15.73 -0.23
N ASN A 393 -14.70 15.08 -1.02
CA ASN A 393 -14.57 14.95 -2.46
C ASN A 393 -15.96 14.93 -3.14
N VAL A 394 -15.99 15.18 -4.45
CA VAL A 394 -17.25 15.27 -5.22
C VAL A 394 -17.99 13.94 -5.45
N ASN A 395 -17.47 12.80 -5.02
CA ASN A 395 -18.04 11.50 -5.40
C ASN A 395 -19.45 11.31 -4.84
N GLY A 396 -20.41 11.06 -5.73
CA GLY A 396 -21.82 10.87 -5.40
C GLY A 396 -22.53 12.15 -4.94
N GLN A 397 -21.95 13.33 -5.17
CA GLN A 397 -22.59 14.62 -4.92
C GLN A 397 -23.33 15.11 -6.16
N ASP A 398 -24.44 15.81 -5.94
CA ASP A 398 -25.19 16.53 -6.96
C ASP A 398 -25.17 18.01 -6.60
N TYR A 399 -24.75 18.86 -7.52
CA TYR A 399 -24.63 20.30 -7.26
C TYR A 399 -25.00 21.14 -8.47
N GLU A 400 -25.31 22.41 -8.23
CA GLU A 400 -25.65 23.37 -9.27
C GLU A 400 -24.74 24.58 -9.15
N PHE A 401 -24.29 25.11 -10.28
CA PHE A 401 -23.50 26.33 -10.33
C PHE A 401 -24.00 27.30 -11.40
N VAL A 402 -23.71 28.57 -11.17
CA VAL A 402 -23.96 29.67 -12.10
C VAL A 402 -22.64 30.17 -12.66
N ALA A 403 -22.52 30.17 -13.98
CA ALA A 403 -21.37 30.72 -14.69
C ALA A 403 -21.74 31.98 -15.46
N GLN A 404 -20.90 33.01 -15.36
CA GLN A 404 -21.06 34.31 -16.00
C GLN A 404 -20.01 34.48 -17.11
N THR A 405 -20.31 33.93 -18.28
CA THR A 405 -19.34 33.83 -19.38
C THR A 405 -19.31 35.10 -20.23
N PRO A 406 -18.15 35.79 -20.34
CA PRO A 406 -18.00 36.94 -21.24
C PRO A 406 -18.13 36.54 -22.72
N ARG A 407 -18.87 37.32 -23.50
CA ARG A 407 -19.11 37.13 -24.95
C ARG A 407 -18.73 38.39 -25.74
N PRO A 408 -17.43 38.74 -25.83
CA PRO A 408 -16.98 39.88 -26.62
C PRO A 408 -17.24 39.66 -28.12
N THR A 409 -17.45 40.73 -28.87
CA THR A 409 -17.43 40.67 -30.34
C THR A 409 -16.00 40.51 -30.86
N LEU A 410 -15.87 40.14 -32.13
CA LEU A 410 -14.57 40.05 -32.80
C LEU A 410 -13.78 41.37 -32.74
N GLU A 411 -14.46 42.50 -32.85
CA GLU A 411 -13.85 43.83 -32.77
C GLU A 411 -13.35 44.13 -31.34
N GLN A 412 -14.14 43.76 -30.33
CA GLN A 412 -13.78 43.98 -28.92
C GLN A 412 -12.57 43.15 -28.50
N ILE A 413 -12.51 41.85 -28.85
CA ILE A 413 -11.37 40.99 -28.50
C ILE A 413 -10.09 41.42 -29.22
N ARG A 414 -10.19 41.87 -30.49
CA ARG A 414 -9.04 42.40 -31.25
C ARG A 414 -8.52 43.74 -30.72
N ALA A 415 -9.41 44.55 -30.15
CA ALA A 415 -9.03 45.81 -29.51
C ALA A 415 -8.41 45.60 -28.12
N SER A 416 -8.70 44.49 -27.46
CA SER A 416 -8.12 44.12 -26.17
C SER A 416 -6.67 43.67 -26.31
N ARG A 417 -5.88 43.86 -25.24
CA ARG A 417 -4.47 43.46 -25.17
C ARG A 417 -4.25 42.35 -24.15
N ALA A 418 -3.46 41.37 -24.54
CA ALA A 418 -2.94 40.30 -23.69
C ALA A 418 -1.50 40.57 -23.22
N THR A 419 -0.72 41.39 -23.94
CA THR A 419 0.69 41.67 -23.63
C THR A 419 0.89 42.64 -22.44
N THR A 420 1.22 43.91 -22.65
CA THR A 420 1.62 44.81 -21.55
C THR A 420 0.45 45.26 -20.66
N ALA A 421 -0.69 45.60 -21.27
CA ALA A 421 -1.89 46.00 -20.52
C ALA A 421 -2.60 44.78 -19.91
N GLY A 422 -2.55 43.63 -20.60
CA GLY A 422 -2.97 42.35 -20.06
C GLY A 422 -2.22 42.03 -18.79
N VAL A 423 -0.88 42.08 -18.82
CA VAL A 423 -0.01 41.86 -17.64
C VAL A 423 -0.31 42.83 -16.48
N ALA A 424 -0.57 44.11 -16.75
CA ALA A 424 -0.86 45.08 -15.68
C ALA A 424 -2.24 44.86 -15.03
N ALA A 425 -3.28 44.60 -15.82
CA ALA A 425 -4.63 44.29 -15.33
C ALA A 425 -4.67 42.95 -14.59
N ALA A 426 -3.92 41.99 -15.12
CA ALA A 426 -3.66 40.71 -14.50
C ALA A 426 -2.98 40.89 -13.13
N ALA A 427 -1.84 41.58 -13.06
CA ALA A 427 -1.15 41.84 -11.80
C ALA A 427 -2.06 42.54 -10.75
N ALA A 428 -2.93 43.46 -11.18
CA ALA A 428 -3.89 44.14 -10.31
C ALA A 428 -4.99 43.21 -9.74
N SER A 429 -5.25 42.07 -10.36
CA SER A 429 -6.20 41.05 -9.87
C SER A 429 -5.54 39.96 -9.02
N GLY A 430 -4.22 40.01 -8.80
CA GLY A 430 -3.51 39.19 -7.80
C GLY A 430 -3.11 37.78 -8.23
N VAL A 431 -3.11 37.47 -9.53
CA VAL A 431 -3.05 36.08 -10.04
C VAL A 431 -1.81 35.72 -10.88
N TYR A 432 -0.81 36.60 -11.11
CA TYR A 432 -0.08 36.49 -12.38
C TYR A 432 1.45 36.52 -12.44
N GLU A 433 2.23 36.56 -11.35
CA GLU A 433 3.69 36.44 -11.55
C GLU A 433 4.05 35.08 -12.18
N GLU A 434 3.42 34.01 -11.71
CA GLU A 434 3.63 32.65 -12.19
C GLU A 434 3.19 32.46 -13.65
N THR A 435 2.13 33.14 -14.07
CA THR A 435 1.53 33.01 -15.41
C THR A 435 2.38 33.58 -16.56
N ARG A 436 3.45 34.30 -16.23
CA ARG A 436 4.38 34.94 -17.18
C ARG A 436 5.82 34.45 -17.03
N ILE A 437 6.13 33.77 -15.93
CA ILE A 437 7.49 33.28 -15.68
C ILE A 437 7.83 32.21 -16.73
N LEU A 438 9.01 32.41 -17.33
CA LEU A 438 9.68 31.45 -18.18
C LEU A 438 11.02 31.09 -17.53
N PRO A 439 11.42 29.81 -17.53
CA PRO A 439 12.75 29.41 -17.07
C PRO A 439 13.84 30.07 -17.95
N PRO A 440 15.01 30.40 -17.38
CA PRO A 440 16.08 31.06 -18.13
C PRO A 440 16.65 30.19 -19.27
N ASP A 441 16.58 28.86 -19.13
CA ASP A 441 17.15 27.89 -20.06
C ASP A 441 16.10 27.30 -21.02
N LEU A 442 15.03 28.04 -21.32
CA LEU A 442 13.97 27.59 -22.23
C LEU A 442 14.54 27.26 -23.64
N PRO A 443 14.24 26.08 -24.21
CA PRO A 443 14.69 25.71 -25.55
C PRO A 443 14.31 26.76 -26.61
N PRO A 444 15.28 27.23 -27.43
CA PRO A 444 15.05 28.34 -28.36
C PRO A 444 13.94 28.10 -29.40
N ILE A 445 13.69 26.82 -29.75
CA ILE A 445 12.64 26.44 -30.71
C ILE A 445 11.26 26.97 -30.30
N ILE A 446 10.95 27.01 -29.00
CA ILE A 446 9.64 27.45 -28.51
C ILE A 446 9.41 28.93 -28.84
N ALA A 447 10.38 29.80 -28.56
CA ALA A 447 10.28 31.23 -28.83
C ALA A 447 10.40 31.55 -30.33
N GLN A 448 11.29 30.85 -31.05
CA GLN A 448 11.48 31.05 -32.49
C GLN A 448 10.23 30.65 -33.28
N THR A 449 9.67 29.48 -33.01
CA THR A 449 8.45 29.02 -33.68
C THR A 449 7.25 29.88 -33.33
N ALA A 450 7.13 30.36 -32.08
CA ALA A 450 6.08 31.32 -31.72
C ALA A 450 6.15 32.57 -32.62
N ALA A 451 7.33 33.20 -32.71
CA ALA A 451 7.54 34.40 -33.51
C ALA A 451 7.30 34.16 -35.01
N GLU A 452 7.72 33.02 -35.54
CA GLU A 452 7.52 32.63 -36.94
C GLU A 452 6.04 32.44 -37.28
N VAL A 453 5.30 31.70 -36.45
CA VAL A 453 3.88 31.40 -36.70
C VAL A 453 3.01 32.66 -36.57
N THR A 454 3.38 33.58 -35.68
CA THR A 454 2.63 34.83 -35.47
C THR A 454 3.13 35.99 -36.34
N ALA A 455 4.10 35.76 -37.22
CA ALA A 455 4.67 36.81 -38.06
C ALA A 455 3.60 37.46 -38.94
N GLY A 456 3.53 38.80 -38.92
CA GLY A 456 2.59 39.57 -39.72
C GLY A 456 1.16 39.65 -39.17
N THR A 457 0.91 39.16 -37.96
CA THR A 457 -0.37 39.38 -37.27
C THR A 457 -0.44 40.79 -36.68
N GLU A 458 -1.62 41.39 -36.67
CA GLU A 458 -1.81 42.80 -36.25
C GLU A 458 -2.22 42.93 -34.77
N THR A 459 -2.86 41.91 -34.20
CA THR A 459 -3.42 41.93 -32.84
C THR A 459 -3.01 40.71 -32.03
N ASP A 460 -2.99 40.85 -30.70
CA ASP A 460 -2.68 39.75 -29.77
C ASP A 460 -3.63 38.55 -29.99
N TYR A 461 -4.92 38.82 -30.25
CA TYR A 461 -5.90 37.78 -30.57
C TYR A 461 -5.61 37.09 -31.91
N ASP A 462 -5.24 37.83 -32.95
CA ASP A 462 -4.92 37.23 -34.25
C ASP A 462 -3.63 36.38 -34.17
N ALA A 463 -2.67 36.76 -33.32
CA ALA A 463 -1.47 35.98 -33.03
C ALA A 463 -1.82 34.62 -32.37
N LEU A 464 -2.64 34.63 -31.31
CA LEU A 464 -3.08 33.40 -30.64
C LEU A 464 -3.95 32.52 -31.54
N LEU A 465 -4.78 33.14 -32.39
CA LEU A 465 -5.59 32.42 -33.38
C LEU A 465 -4.71 31.78 -34.47
N ALA A 466 -3.59 32.43 -34.85
CA ALA A 466 -2.61 31.85 -35.76
C ALA A 466 -1.93 30.62 -35.13
N LEU A 467 -1.52 30.69 -33.86
CA LEU A 467 -0.99 29.53 -33.12
C LEU A 467 -2.02 28.39 -33.07
N GLN A 468 -3.28 28.68 -32.72
CA GLN A 468 -4.33 27.67 -32.64
C GLN A 468 -4.54 26.98 -34.00
N ARG A 469 -4.61 27.75 -35.09
CA ARG A 469 -4.75 27.20 -36.45
C ARG A 469 -3.55 26.37 -36.86
N TRP A 470 -2.34 26.77 -36.46
CA TRP A 470 -1.12 26.05 -36.77
C TRP A 470 -1.09 24.67 -36.10
N PHE A 471 -1.37 24.59 -34.80
CA PHE A 471 -1.49 23.32 -34.09
C PHE A 471 -2.61 22.41 -34.62
N ARG A 472 -3.71 22.99 -35.10
CA ARG A 472 -4.83 22.23 -35.70
C ARG A 472 -4.61 21.84 -37.16
N SER A 473 -3.49 22.24 -37.77
CA SER A 473 -3.21 21.95 -39.18
C SER A 473 -2.90 20.48 -39.43
N SER A 474 -2.75 20.09 -40.69
CA SER A 474 -2.33 18.73 -41.06
C SER A 474 -0.91 18.37 -40.62
N GLN A 475 -0.12 19.34 -40.13
CA GLN A 475 1.26 19.13 -39.67
C GLN A 475 1.35 18.42 -38.33
N PHE A 476 0.26 18.38 -37.56
CA PHE A 476 0.22 17.77 -36.23
C PHE A 476 -0.69 16.54 -36.20
N GLU A 477 -0.32 15.59 -35.35
CA GLU A 477 -1.05 14.36 -35.09
C GLU A 477 -1.38 14.23 -33.59
N TYR A 478 -2.61 13.82 -33.30
CA TYR A 478 -3.00 13.45 -31.93
C TYR A 478 -2.70 11.97 -31.72
N SER A 479 -1.79 11.66 -30.79
CA SER A 479 -1.40 10.30 -30.45
C SER A 479 -1.12 10.15 -28.96
N LEU A 480 -1.75 9.15 -28.35
CA LEU A 480 -1.47 8.73 -26.97
C LEU A 480 -0.24 7.78 -26.88
N GLU A 481 0.31 7.35 -28.02
CA GLU A 481 1.34 6.29 -28.11
C GLU A 481 2.71 6.78 -28.62
N ALA A 482 2.82 8.00 -29.16
CA ALA A 482 4.03 8.50 -29.82
C ALA A 482 4.80 9.58 -29.02
N PRO A 483 6.16 9.53 -29.05
CA PRO A 483 7.01 8.45 -28.57
C PRO A 483 7.35 8.66 -27.09
N VAL A 484 6.75 7.87 -26.21
CA VAL A 484 6.94 7.92 -24.73
C VAL A 484 8.27 7.27 -24.30
N GLU A 485 8.98 6.59 -25.20
CA GLU A 485 10.13 5.72 -24.87
C GLU A 485 11.47 6.44 -24.64
N ASP A 486 11.58 7.76 -24.90
CA ASP A 486 12.85 8.53 -24.76
C ASP A 486 12.78 9.69 -23.72
N GLY A 487 11.89 9.61 -22.72
CA GLY A 487 11.73 10.68 -21.70
C GLY A 487 10.74 11.79 -22.07
N PHE A 488 9.80 11.45 -22.95
CA PHE A 488 8.79 12.35 -23.55
C PHE A 488 7.49 12.46 -22.74
N ASP A 489 7.37 11.75 -21.62
CA ASP A 489 6.15 11.77 -20.81
C ASP A 489 6.20 12.94 -19.81
N GLY A 490 5.75 14.11 -20.26
CA GLY A 490 5.76 15.29 -19.41
C GLY A 490 5.31 16.57 -20.11
N SER A 491 5.21 17.63 -19.32
CA SER A 491 4.81 18.97 -19.75
C SER A 491 5.97 19.99 -19.69
N GLY A 492 7.19 19.49 -19.44
CA GLY A 492 8.43 20.25 -19.35
C GLY A 492 8.88 20.86 -20.67
N ALA A 493 9.83 21.78 -20.60
CA ALA A 493 10.28 22.59 -21.72
C ALA A 493 10.95 21.73 -22.82
N GLU A 494 11.71 20.72 -22.44
CA GLU A 494 12.37 19.77 -23.33
C GLU A 494 11.35 18.86 -24.03
N ALA A 495 10.33 18.40 -23.30
CA ALA A 495 9.24 17.61 -23.87
C ALA A 495 8.44 18.44 -24.89
N VAL A 496 8.18 19.72 -24.58
CA VAL A 496 7.56 20.67 -25.52
C VAL A 496 8.44 20.88 -26.74
N ALA A 497 9.75 21.07 -26.57
CA ALA A 497 10.67 21.23 -27.70
C ALA A 497 10.66 19.99 -28.62
N ALA A 498 10.75 18.79 -28.04
CA ALA A 498 10.66 17.54 -28.78
C ALA A 498 9.30 17.39 -29.48
N PHE A 499 8.20 17.79 -28.82
CA PHE A 499 6.86 17.76 -29.43
C PHE A 499 6.76 18.70 -30.63
N LEU A 500 7.38 19.87 -30.61
CA LEU A 500 7.40 20.79 -31.76
C LEU A 500 8.19 20.24 -32.95
N ASP A 501 9.21 19.42 -32.69
CA ASP A 501 9.98 18.72 -33.71
C ASP A 501 9.23 17.51 -34.27
N VAL A 502 8.70 16.64 -33.41
CA VAL A 502 8.01 15.39 -33.79
C VAL A 502 6.60 15.66 -34.33
N ARG A 503 5.93 16.68 -33.79
CA ARG A 503 4.56 17.11 -34.11
C ARG A 503 3.48 16.04 -33.89
N ALA A 504 3.76 15.08 -33.02
CA ALA A 504 2.79 14.09 -32.56
C ALA A 504 2.76 14.09 -31.03
N GLY A 505 1.56 14.13 -30.44
CA GLY A 505 1.40 14.17 -28.99
C GLY A 505 -0.08 14.16 -28.57
N TYR A 506 -0.34 14.34 -27.28
CA TYR A 506 -1.70 14.41 -26.72
C TYR A 506 -1.97 15.78 -26.10
N CYS A 507 -3.17 15.99 -25.55
CA CYS A 507 -3.68 17.32 -25.17
C CYS A 507 -2.73 18.14 -24.27
N VAL A 508 -1.99 17.48 -23.36
CA VAL A 508 -0.98 18.15 -22.50
C VAL A 508 0.13 18.80 -23.33
N HIS A 509 0.66 18.12 -24.34
CA HIS A 509 1.72 18.67 -25.19
C HIS A 509 1.22 19.88 -25.98
N PHE A 510 0.01 19.79 -26.56
CA PHE A 510 -0.60 20.90 -27.29
C PHE A 510 -0.86 22.10 -26.38
N ALA A 511 -1.46 21.88 -25.20
CA ALA A 511 -1.76 22.95 -24.26
C ALA A 511 -0.50 23.60 -23.69
N SER A 512 0.51 22.79 -23.33
CA SER A 512 1.79 23.26 -22.79
C SER A 512 2.58 24.05 -23.84
N ALA A 513 2.67 23.53 -25.07
CA ALA A 513 3.35 24.22 -26.16
C ALA A 513 2.68 25.56 -26.47
N PHE A 514 1.36 25.59 -26.58
CA PHE A 514 0.62 26.83 -26.80
C PHE A 514 0.83 27.84 -25.67
N ALA A 515 0.73 27.40 -24.40
CA ALA A 515 0.90 28.29 -23.26
C ALA A 515 2.33 28.86 -23.16
N LEU A 516 3.37 28.04 -23.38
CA LEU A 516 4.75 28.52 -23.41
C LEU A 516 5.01 29.46 -24.58
N MET A 517 4.48 29.18 -25.77
CA MET A 517 4.56 30.09 -26.92
C MET A 517 3.85 31.42 -26.64
N ALA A 518 2.67 31.42 -26.00
CA ALA A 518 1.99 32.64 -25.61
C ALA A 518 2.83 33.46 -24.61
N ARG A 519 3.46 32.79 -23.63
CA ARG A 519 4.35 33.44 -22.65
C ARG A 519 5.60 34.04 -23.29
N THR A 520 6.19 33.40 -24.30
CA THR A 520 7.36 33.97 -25.02
C THR A 520 6.99 35.21 -25.83
N LEU A 521 5.72 35.35 -26.23
CA LEU A 521 5.17 36.57 -26.82
C LEU A 521 4.76 37.63 -25.77
N GLY A 522 5.00 37.37 -24.48
CA GLY A 522 4.71 38.28 -23.38
C GLY A 522 3.24 38.29 -22.94
N MET A 523 2.47 37.25 -23.26
CA MET A 523 1.06 37.13 -22.89
C MET A 523 0.90 36.19 -21.67
N PRO A 524 0.16 36.58 -20.61
CA PRO A 524 -0.10 35.71 -19.47
C PRO A 524 -0.93 34.50 -19.90
N ALA A 525 -0.38 33.31 -19.72
CA ALA A 525 -1.02 32.07 -20.12
C ALA A 525 -0.93 31.00 -19.03
N ARG A 526 -1.94 30.15 -18.94
CA ARG A 526 -1.98 28.99 -18.03
C ARG A 526 -2.58 27.78 -18.71
N ILE A 527 -2.39 26.62 -18.10
CA ILE A 527 -3.05 25.38 -18.51
C ILE A 527 -4.26 25.14 -17.60
N VAL A 528 -5.31 24.57 -18.15
CA VAL A 528 -6.49 24.11 -17.44
C VAL A 528 -6.64 22.62 -17.66
N VAL A 529 -6.98 21.89 -16.59
CA VAL A 529 -7.30 20.47 -16.64
C VAL A 529 -8.75 20.29 -16.23
N GLY A 530 -9.49 19.48 -16.97
CA GLY A 530 -10.91 19.25 -16.74
C GLY A 530 -11.54 18.35 -17.78
N TYR A 531 -12.85 18.46 -17.98
CA TYR A 531 -13.60 17.64 -18.93
C TYR A 531 -14.15 18.46 -20.10
N LEU A 532 -14.15 17.84 -21.28
CA LEU A 532 -14.90 18.30 -22.43
C LEU A 532 -16.43 18.17 -22.18
N PRO A 533 -17.28 18.90 -22.94
CA PRO A 533 -18.74 18.97 -22.78
C PRO A 533 -19.55 17.66 -22.76
N GLY A 534 -18.96 16.48 -22.94
CA GLY A 534 -19.71 15.23 -23.00
C GLY A 534 -20.44 15.02 -24.31
N SER A 535 -21.15 13.90 -24.39
CA SER A 535 -22.07 13.58 -25.49
C SER A 535 -23.51 13.67 -24.99
N ALA A 536 -24.39 14.28 -25.77
CA ALA A 536 -25.80 14.34 -25.40
C ALA A 536 -26.43 12.93 -25.37
N LEU A 537 -27.16 12.65 -24.30
CA LEU A 537 -28.03 11.49 -24.18
C LEU A 537 -29.33 11.80 -24.92
N SER A 538 -29.66 10.99 -25.92
CA SER A 538 -30.90 11.12 -26.68
C SER A 538 -32.11 10.75 -25.80
N ASP A 539 -32.74 11.72 -25.14
CA ASP A 539 -34.10 11.54 -24.60
C ASP A 539 -35.00 12.72 -25.01
N PRO A 540 -35.92 12.52 -25.97
CA PRO A 540 -36.84 13.56 -26.45
C PRO A 540 -37.95 13.96 -25.44
N MET A 541 -38.02 13.37 -24.24
CA MET A 541 -39.17 13.54 -23.34
C MET A 541 -38.94 14.45 -22.12
N MET A 542 -37.73 14.97 -21.89
CA MET A 542 -37.47 15.97 -20.85
C MET A 542 -36.88 17.24 -21.49
N GLY A 543 -37.45 18.40 -21.18
CA GLY A 543 -37.18 19.67 -21.87
C GLY A 543 -35.73 20.21 -21.82
N ASN A 544 -34.79 19.56 -21.12
CA ASN A 544 -33.38 19.93 -21.10
C ASN A 544 -32.50 18.71 -21.47
N GLN A 545 -31.60 18.91 -22.44
CA GLN A 545 -30.65 17.92 -22.92
C GLN A 545 -29.65 17.54 -21.80
N VAL A 546 -29.54 16.25 -21.50
CA VAL A 546 -28.54 15.73 -20.54
C VAL A 546 -27.30 15.33 -21.31
N TYR A 547 -26.12 15.77 -20.87
CA TYR A 547 -24.84 15.37 -21.43
C TYR A 547 -24.15 14.37 -20.51
N SER A 548 -23.72 13.25 -21.08
CA SER A 548 -22.96 12.23 -20.39
C SER A 548 -21.47 12.47 -20.64
N VAL A 549 -20.71 12.65 -19.56
CA VAL A 549 -19.27 12.90 -19.60
C VAL A 549 -18.54 11.64 -19.17
N MET A 550 -17.65 11.17 -20.03
CA MET A 550 -16.82 9.99 -19.83
C MET A 550 -15.44 10.36 -19.30
N SER A 551 -14.79 9.42 -18.62
CA SER A 551 -13.38 9.51 -18.21
C SER A 551 -12.43 9.81 -19.38
N SER A 552 -12.67 9.25 -20.57
CA SER A 552 -11.88 9.57 -21.78
C SER A 552 -12.01 11.02 -22.28
N GLN A 553 -12.96 11.79 -21.76
CA GLN A 553 -13.15 13.19 -22.09
C GLN A 553 -12.40 14.14 -21.15
N LEU A 554 -11.57 13.59 -20.25
CA LEU A 554 -10.58 14.36 -19.52
C LEU A 554 -9.62 15.02 -20.52
N HIS A 555 -9.31 16.29 -20.31
CA HIS A 555 -8.67 17.13 -21.31
C HIS A 555 -7.89 18.27 -20.68
N ALA A 556 -6.88 18.74 -21.41
CA ALA A 556 -6.09 19.92 -21.05
C ALA A 556 -6.17 20.97 -22.16
N TRP A 557 -6.41 22.23 -21.78
CA TRP A 557 -6.45 23.36 -22.71
C TRP A 557 -5.75 24.60 -22.13
N PRO A 558 -5.17 25.46 -22.96
CA PRO A 558 -4.58 26.72 -22.53
C PRO A 558 -5.64 27.83 -22.38
N GLU A 559 -5.39 28.75 -21.46
CA GLU A 559 -6.10 30.01 -21.34
C GLU A 559 -5.11 31.18 -21.39
N VAL A 560 -5.50 32.27 -22.06
CA VAL A 560 -4.72 33.51 -22.14
C VAL A 560 -5.54 34.68 -21.62
N TYR A 561 -4.92 35.54 -20.83
CA TYR A 561 -5.62 36.66 -20.21
C TYR A 561 -5.68 37.89 -21.12
N PHE A 562 -6.88 38.44 -21.30
CA PHE A 562 -7.14 39.68 -22.03
C PHE A 562 -7.65 40.78 -21.10
N SER A 563 -7.04 41.96 -21.18
CA SER A 563 -7.45 43.11 -20.37
C SER A 563 -8.92 43.47 -20.62
N GLY A 564 -9.70 43.59 -19.54
CA GLY A 564 -11.14 43.92 -19.61
C GLY A 564 -12.05 42.77 -20.05
N ILE A 565 -11.52 41.60 -20.42
CA ILE A 565 -12.32 40.43 -20.83
C ILE A 565 -12.11 39.27 -19.86
N GLY A 566 -10.88 39.08 -19.36
CA GLY A 566 -10.51 37.99 -18.48
C GLY A 566 -9.79 36.86 -19.21
N TRP A 567 -9.82 35.66 -18.64
CA TRP A 567 -9.23 34.46 -19.23
C TRP A 567 -10.06 33.97 -20.42
N VAL A 568 -9.42 33.85 -21.57
CA VAL A 568 -10.02 33.33 -22.80
C VAL A 568 -9.40 31.95 -23.09
N PRO A 569 -10.22 30.87 -23.17
CA PRO A 569 -9.73 29.56 -23.53
C PRO A 569 -9.38 29.48 -25.02
N PHE A 570 -8.36 28.69 -25.35
CA PHE A 570 -8.00 28.31 -26.72
C PHE A 570 -7.94 26.78 -26.82
N GLU A 571 -8.22 26.23 -28.00
CA GLU A 571 -8.23 24.77 -28.22
C GLU A 571 -7.25 24.38 -29.33
N PRO A 572 -5.95 24.23 -29.00
CA PRO A 572 -4.92 23.84 -29.96
C PRO A 572 -5.01 22.37 -30.37
N THR A 573 -5.70 21.51 -29.62
CA THR A 573 -5.69 20.07 -29.85
C THR A 573 -6.52 19.71 -31.07
N LYS A 574 -5.86 19.17 -32.10
CA LYS A 574 -6.50 18.77 -33.35
C LYS A 574 -7.62 17.75 -33.12
N SER A 575 -8.73 17.92 -33.84
CA SER A 575 -9.90 17.01 -33.85
C SER A 575 -10.64 16.82 -32.52
N LEU A 576 -10.20 17.46 -31.44
CA LEU A 576 -10.88 17.53 -30.16
C LEU A 576 -11.37 18.95 -29.89
N GLY A 577 -12.40 19.04 -29.05
CA GLY A 577 -12.95 20.29 -28.57
C GLY A 577 -13.55 21.21 -29.64
N THR A 578 -13.79 22.47 -29.27
CA THR A 578 -14.34 23.50 -30.16
C THR A 578 -13.34 24.64 -30.23
N ALA A 579 -12.84 24.92 -31.43
CA ALA A 579 -11.86 25.97 -31.63
C ALA A 579 -12.44 27.34 -31.26
N THR A 580 -11.69 28.11 -30.48
CA THR A 580 -12.10 29.46 -30.08
C THR A 580 -12.27 30.35 -31.29
N SER A 581 -13.42 31.00 -31.37
CA SER A 581 -13.77 31.99 -32.39
C SER A 581 -14.80 32.96 -31.83
N PHE A 582 -14.75 34.21 -32.32
CA PHE A 582 -15.69 35.26 -31.97
C PHE A 582 -16.36 35.80 -33.23
N SER A 583 -17.65 36.14 -33.11
CA SER A 583 -18.44 36.66 -34.22
C SER A 583 -18.35 38.19 -34.30
N PRO A 584 -18.37 38.77 -35.51
CA PRO A 584 -18.51 40.22 -35.69
C PRO A 584 -19.81 40.75 -35.09
N ALA A 585 -19.78 41.99 -34.59
CA ALA A 585 -20.94 42.63 -33.97
C ALA A 585 -22.20 42.66 -34.86
N PHE A 586 -22.04 42.76 -36.18
CA PHE A 586 -23.16 42.83 -37.14
C PHE A 586 -23.87 41.50 -37.40
N VAL A 587 -23.27 40.37 -37.00
CA VAL A 587 -23.89 39.04 -37.08
C VAL A 587 -24.65 38.72 -35.78
N ALA A 588 -24.36 39.45 -34.69
CA ALA A 588 -24.96 39.25 -33.38
C ALA A 588 -26.35 39.89 -33.21
N THR A 589 -27.20 39.82 -34.24
CA THR A 589 -28.63 40.17 -34.13
C THR A 589 -29.43 38.97 -33.63
N ASP A 590 -30.12 39.18 -32.52
CA ASP A 590 -31.12 38.36 -31.80
C ASP A 590 -31.72 37.13 -32.53
N PRO A 591 -31.67 35.91 -31.95
CA PRO A 591 -32.55 34.82 -32.33
C PRO A 591 -33.86 34.92 -31.52
N LEU A 592 -34.78 35.75 -31.99
CA LEU A 592 -36.21 35.64 -31.69
C LEU A 592 -36.98 35.61 -33.01
N ASP A 593 -36.80 34.53 -33.78
CA ASP A 593 -37.74 34.15 -34.82
C ASP A 593 -37.75 32.61 -34.95
N PRO A 594 -38.81 31.90 -34.52
CA PRO A 594 -38.83 30.44 -34.54
C PRO A 594 -39.01 29.81 -35.93
N ASP A 595 -39.21 30.59 -36.99
CA ASP A 595 -39.67 30.08 -38.30
C ASP A 595 -38.73 30.38 -39.48
N ALA A 596 -37.44 30.67 -39.26
CA ALA A 596 -36.48 30.84 -40.35
C ALA A 596 -35.89 29.49 -40.82
N GLU A 597 -36.65 28.76 -41.65
CA GLU A 597 -36.13 27.65 -42.47
C GLU A 597 -34.89 28.12 -43.26
N THR A 598 -33.71 27.55 -42.96
CA THR A 598 -32.52 27.71 -43.80
C THR A 598 -31.99 26.35 -44.21
N GLY A 599 -31.87 26.18 -45.53
CA GLY A 599 -31.76 24.91 -46.22
C GLY A 599 -30.51 24.09 -45.89
N GLU A 600 -30.71 22.78 -45.89
CA GLU A 600 -29.69 21.74 -45.91
C GLU A 600 -28.85 21.80 -47.20
N THR A 601 -27.53 21.68 -47.07
CA THR A 601 -26.63 21.05 -48.06
C THR A 601 -25.33 20.60 -47.32
N PRO A 602 -24.61 19.54 -47.74
CA PRO A 602 -24.49 18.32 -46.94
C PRO A 602 -23.09 18.11 -46.36
N LEU A 603 -23.01 17.40 -45.23
CA LEU A 603 -21.77 16.83 -44.71
C LEU A 603 -21.24 15.70 -45.62
N PRO A 604 -19.93 15.62 -45.91
CA PRO A 604 -19.38 14.48 -46.61
C PRO A 604 -19.36 13.25 -45.70
N THR A 605 -19.96 12.18 -46.21
CA THR A 605 -19.93 10.80 -45.72
C THR A 605 -18.51 10.33 -45.39
N ALA A 606 -18.25 10.01 -44.13
CA ALA A 606 -17.16 9.12 -43.73
C ALA A 606 -17.71 7.68 -43.67
N SER A 607 -17.12 6.79 -44.48
CA SER A 607 -17.40 5.36 -44.48
C SER A 607 -17.01 4.69 -43.15
N PRO A 608 -17.74 3.63 -42.74
CA PRO A 608 -17.56 2.99 -41.44
C PRO A 608 -16.34 2.08 -41.43
N THR A 609 -15.49 2.21 -40.41
CA THR A 609 -14.56 1.15 -40.01
C THR A 609 -15.18 0.39 -38.84
N ALA A 610 -15.25 -0.93 -39.00
CA ALA A 610 -16.01 -1.87 -38.20
C ALA A 610 -15.59 -1.88 -36.72
N SER A 611 -16.56 -1.63 -35.84
CA SER A 611 -16.47 -1.98 -34.42
C SER A 611 -16.94 -3.41 -34.25
N LEU A 612 -16.04 -4.29 -33.80
CA LEU A 612 -16.38 -5.66 -33.40
C LEU A 612 -17.23 -5.60 -32.12
N ARG A 613 -18.44 -6.13 -32.24
CA ARG A 613 -19.40 -6.38 -31.17
C ARG A 613 -19.00 -7.65 -30.41
N PRO A 614 -18.88 -7.63 -29.07
CA PRO A 614 -19.05 -8.83 -28.27
C PRO A 614 -20.55 -9.09 -28.07
N GLU A 615 -20.94 -10.34 -28.33
CA GLU A 615 -22.27 -10.88 -28.09
C GLU A 615 -22.70 -10.73 -26.63
N GLY A 616 -24.02 -10.56 -26.46
CA GLY A 616 -24.66 -10.27 -25.20
C GLY A 616 -24.53 -11.37 -24.15
N ILE A 617 -24.63 -10.93 -22.90
CA ILE A 617 -24.94 -11.78 -21.76
C ILE A 617 -26.22 -11.20 -21.16
N ASP A 618 -27.22 -12.08 -21.04
CA ASP A 618 -28.56 -11.82 -20.57
C ASP A 618 -28.62 -11.05 -19.24
N GLU A 619 -29.34 -9.94 -19.24
CA GLU A 619 -29.82 -9.28 -18.04
C GLU A 619 -30.90 -10.15 -17.37
N ARG A 620 -30.53 -10.87 -16.31
CA ARG A 620 -31.48 -11.21 -15.25
C ARG A 620 -31.33 -10.21 -14.12
N GLY A 621 -32.39 -9.42 -13.93
CA GLY A 621 -32.54 -8.54 -12.79
C GLY A 621 -32.27 -9.27 -11.47
N SER A 622 -31.45 -8.62 -10.64
CA SER A 622 -31.34 -8.95 -9.23
C SER A 622 -31.46 -7.65 -8.45
N GLU A 623 -32.67 -7.41 -7.96
CA GLU A 623 -32.91 -6.50 -6.85
C GLU A 623 -32.10 -7.01 -5.65
N ALA A 624 -30.96 -6.38 -5.38
CA ALA A 624 -30.19 -6.63 -4.17
C ALA A 624 -30.73 -5.72 -3.06
N SER A 625 -31.74 -6.22 -2.37
CA SER A 625 -32.10 -5.74 -1.04
C SER A 625 -30.89 -5.88 -0.11
N SER A 626 -30.49 -4.79 0.53
CA SER A 626 -29.48 -4.75 1.58
C SER A 626 -29.90 -5.64 2.75
N SER A 627 -29.38 -6.85 2.81
CA SER A 627 -29.40 -7.67 4.02
C SER A 627 -27.98 -7.67 4.58
N ALA A 628 -27.84 -7.08 5.77
CA ALA A 628 -26.59 -7.01 6.51
C ALA A 628 -26.02 -8.42 6.70
N ASN A 629 -24.77 -8.62 6.28
CA ASN A 629 -24.09 -9.91 6.39
C ASN A 629 -23.82 -10.23 7.88
N PRO A 630 -24.34 -11.35 8.43
CA PRO A 630 -24.09 -11.74 9.81
C PRO A 630 -22.60 -12.05 10.10
N VAL A 631 -21.79 -12.19 9.05
CA VAL A 631 -20.33 -12.39 9.13
C VAL A 631 -19.58 -11.11 9.51
N GLU A 632 -20.07 -9.93 9.10
CA GLU A 632 -19.43 -8.64 9.45
C GLU A 632 -19.66 -8.26 10.93
N GLN A 633 -20.80 -8.66 11.52
CA GLN A 633 -21.07 -8.44 12.95
C GLN A 633 -20.33 -9.43 13.87
N ALA A 634 -19.93 -10.60 13.37
CA ALA A 634 -19.24 -11.62 14.16
C ALA A 634 -17.71 -11.40 14.24
N LEU A 635 -17.13 -10.69 13.26
CA LEU A 635 -15.69 -10.49 13.13
C LEU A 635 -14.98 -9.85 14.34
N PRO A 636 -15.52 -8.85 15.06
CA PRO A 636 -14.84 -8.26 16.23
C PRO A 636 -14.80 -9.18 17.46
N TRP A 637 -15.67 -10.20 17.54
CA TRP A 637 -15.67 -11.17 18.64
C TRP A 637 -14.76 -12.37 18.37
N MET A 638 -14.43 -12.64 17.10
CA MET A 638 -13.59 -13.78 16.71
C MET A 638 -12.12 -13.58 17.12
N GLY A 639 -11.61 -12.34 17.07
CA GLY A 639 -10.23 -12.01 17.47
C GLY A 639 -9.89 -12.38 18.93
N PRO A 640 -10.61 -11.85 19.94
CA PRO A 640 -10.36 -12.20 21.34
C PRO A 640 -10.70 -13.66 21.67
N LEU A 641 -11.73 -14.24 21.04
CA LEU A 641 -12.04 -15.66 21.22
C LEU A 641 -10.91 -16.57 20.68
N PHE A 642 -10.33 -16.20 19.54
CA PHE A 642 -9.17 -16.87 18.96
C PHE A 642 -7.92 -16.69 19.82
N GLY A 643 -7.67 -15.48 20.34
CA GLY A 643 -6.58 -15.21 21.28
C GLY A 643 -6.67 -16.07 22.55
N ILE A 644 -7.86 -16.18 23.14
CA ILE A 644 -8.11 -17.06 24.30
C ILE A 644 -7.91 -18.53 23.91
N LEU A 645 -8.39 -18.97 22.75
CA LEU A 645 -8.23 -20.34 22.27
C LEU A 645 -6.74 -20.70 22.06
N VAL A 646 -5.95 -19.77 21.52
CA VAL A 646 -4.50 -19.93 21.34
C VAL A 646 -3.80 -20.05 22.69
N VAL A 647 -4.13 -19.20 23.67
CA VAL A 647 -3.56 -19.27 25.02
C VAL A 647 -3.93 -20.58 25.72
N LEU A 648 -5.17 -21.03 25.59
CA LEU A 648 -5.64 -22.31 26.13
C LEU A 648 -5.02 -23.53 25.43
N ALA A 649 -4.55 -23.39 24.19
CA ALA A 649 -3.86 -24.46 23.46
C ALA A 649 -2.37 -24.60 23.82
N ILE A 650 -1.75 -23.59 24.47
CA ILE A 650 -0.31 -23.60 24.82
C ILE A 650 0.10 -24.85 25.62
N PRO A 651 -0.61 -25.27 26.67
CA PRO A 651 -0.25 -26.47 27.43
C PRO A 651 -0.26 -27.75 26.57
N SER A 652 -1.26 -27.90 25.70
CA SER A 652 -1.39 -29.04 24.78
C SER A 652 -0.23 -29.09 23.79
N VAL A 653 0.19 -27.93 23.27
CA VAL A 653 1.33 -27.82 22.35
C VAL A 653 2.64 -28.17 23.05
N ILE A 654 2.90 -27.62 24.25
CA ILE A 654 4.10 -27.95 25.05
C ILE A 654 4.16 -29.47 25.33
N ARG A 655 3.02 -30.07 25.71
CA ARG A 655 2.91 -31.51 25.95
C ARG A 655 3.16 -32.32 24.68
N ALA A 656 2.66 -31.89 23.53
CA ALA A 656 2.89 -32.57 22.25
C ALA A 656 4.38 -32.60 21.87
N PHE A 657 5.10 -31.49 22.08
CA PHE A 657 6.55 -31.44 21.85
C PHE A 657 7.33 -32.32 22.83
N ARG A 658 7.03 -32.25 24.13
CA ARG A 658 7.66 -33.14 25.13
C ARG A 658 7.41 -34.62 24.83
N ARG A 659 6.17 -34.98 24.46
CA ARG A 659 5.81 -36.33 24.05
C ARG A 659 6.62 -36.76 22.84
N ARG A 660 6.77 -35.88 21.84
CA ARG A 660 7.56 -36.15 20.64
C ARG A 660 9.03 -36.41 20.96
N ASP A 661 9.60 -35.66 21.90
CA ASP A 661 10.99 -35.83 22.33
C ASP A 661 11.19 -37.13 23.10
N LEU A 662 10.35 -37.40 24.11
CA LEU A 662 10.40 -38.66 24.87
C LEU A 662 10.15 -39.88 23.98
N MET A 663 9.17 -39.82 23.08
CA MET A 663 8.91 -40.89 22.10
C MET A 663 10.06 -41.09 21.13
N SER A 664 10.81 -40.04 20.79
CA SER A 664 11.98 -40.19 19.93
C SER A 664 13.18 -40.82 20.63
N ALA A 665 13.40 -40.51 21.91
CA ALA A 665 14.40 -41.19 22.72
C ALA A 665 14.00 -42.66 22.98
N ALA A 666 12.71 -42.92 23.23
CA ALA A 666 12.18 -44.28 23.38
C ALA A 666 12.36 -45.12 22.10
N ARG A 667 12.15 -44.55 20.90
CA ARG A 667 12.46 -45.23 19.63
C ARG A 667 13.93 -45.60 19.48
N ALA A 668 14.82 -44.82 20.12
CA ALA A 668 16.26 -45.07 20.13
C ALA A 668 16.70 -46.06 21.23
N GLY A 669 15.74 -46.68 21.96
CA GLY A 669 16.01 -47.68 22.99
C GLY A 669 16.23 -47.11 24.40
N ASP A 670 15.90 -45.84 24.66
CA ASP A 670 15.95 -45.26 26.02
C ASP A 670 14.74 -45.70 26.85
N ALA A 671 14.95 -46.69 27.72
CA ALA A 671 13.94 -47.20 28.65
C ALA A 671 13.47 -46.16 29.67
N GLY A 672 14.33 -45.22 30.07
CA GLY A 672 13.97 -44.14 30.99
C GLY A 672 13.03 -43.11 30.34
N ALA A 673 13.25 -42.79 29.06
CA ALA A 673 12.34 -41.94 28.29
C ALA A 673 10.99 -42.62 28.03
N ALA A 674 11.01 -43.92 27.71
CA ALA A 674 9.80 -44.72 27.53
C ALA A 674 8.96 -44.79 28.81
N TRP A 675 9.60 -45.10 29.94
CA TRP A 675 8.96 -45.17 31.25
C TRP A 675 8.39 -43.82 31.71
N ARG A 676 9.16 -42.74 31.52
CA ARG A 676 8.69 -41.37 31.85
C ARG A 676 7.48 -40.99 31.02
N SER A 677 7.44 -41.33 29.73
CA SER A 677 6.27 -41.05 28.90
C SER A 677 5.02 -41.81 29.34
N LEU A 678 5.17 -43.05 29.85
CA LEU A 678 4.05 -43.81 30.43
C LEU A 678 3.54 -43.15 31.71
N GLN A 679 4.44 -42.71 32.59
CA GLN A 679 4.07 -42.02 33.83
C GLN A 679 3.38 -40.67 33.56
N GLU A 680 3.87 -39.89 32.60
CA GLU A 680 3.23 -38.63 32.20
C GLU A 680 1.81 -38.87 31.63
N GLU A 681 1.63 -39.91 30.80
CA GLU A 681 0.30 -40.27 30.28
C GLU A 681 -0.65 -40.74 31.40
N ALA A 682 -0.16 -41.54 32.35
CA ALA A 682 -0.93 -41.97 33.51
C ALA A 682 -1.41 -40.76 34.34
N ILE A 683 -0.52 -39.80 34.62
CA ILE A 683 -0.84 -38.57 35.35
C ILE A 683 -1.89 -37.72 34.60
N ASP A 684 -1.75 -37.60 33.27
CA ASP A 684 -2.70 -36.83 32.45
C ASP A 684 -4.09 -37.48 32.44
N LEU A 685 -4.17 -38.82 32.47
CA LEU A 685 -5.41 -39.58 32.60
C LEU A 685 -5.96 -39.63 34.03
N GLY A 686 -5.25 -39.03 35.00
CA GLY A 686 -5.64 -39.01 36.41
C GLY A 686 -5.37 -40.31 37.17
N ILE A 687 -4.49 -41.16 36.64
CA ILE A 687 -4.02 -42.38 37.30
C ILE A 687 -2.82 -42.00 38.19
N PRO A 688 -2.87 -42.28 39.51
CA PRO A 688 -1.81 -41.89 40.42
C PRO A 688 -0.50 -42.67 40.16
N VAL A 689 0.63 -41.98 40.32
CA VAL A 689 2.00 -42.47 40.17
C VAL A 689 2.80 -42.12 41.44
N PRO A 690 2.57 -42.83 42.56
CA PRO A 690 3.18 -42.49 43.83
C PRO A 690 4.68 -42.90 43.87
N PRO A 691 5.52 -42.19 44.65
CA PRO A 691 6.97 -42.45 44.70
C PRO A 691 7.40 -43.77 45.33
N ASP A 692 6.55 -44.36 46.17
CA ASP A 692 6.82 -45.56 46.97
C ASP A 692 6.51 -46.87 46.23
N GLU A 693 6.09 -46.79 44.97
CA GLU A 693 5.72 -47.96 44.17
C GLU A 693 6.80 -48.35 43.16
N SER A 694 7.18 -49.63 43.17
CA SER A 694 8.15 -50.18 42.22
C SER A 694 7.57 -50.27 40.80
N PRO A 695 8.41 -50.29 39.74
CA PRO A 695 7.95 -50.47 38.37
C PRO A 695 7.03 -51.69 38.16
N ARG A 696 7.36 -52.83 38.80
CA ARG A 696 6.51 -54.04 38.79
C ARG A 696 5.16 -53.83 39.46
N ALA A 697 5.13 -53.17 40.61
CA ALA A 697 3.88 -52.90 41.33
C ALA A 697 2.98 -51.93 40.54
N PHE A 698 3.57 -50.86 39.98
CA PHE A 698 2.86 -49.90 39.14
C PHE A 698 2.34 -50.56 37.85
N GLY A 699 3.16 -51.35 37.16
CA GLY A 699 2.76 -52.10 35.97
C GLY A 699 1.61 -53.06 36.24
N ALA A 700 1.71 -53.89 37.29
CA ALA A 700 0.64 -54.80 37.70
C ALA A 700 -0.66 -54.06 38.08
N ARG A 701 -0.56 -52.82 38.57
CA ARG A 701 -1.74 -51.98 38.83
C ARG A 701 -2.38 -51.47 37.54
N LEU A 702 -1.60 -51.02 36.57
CA LEU A 702 -2.12 -50.55 35.28
C LEU A 702 -2.88 -51.65 34.53
N VAL A 703 -2.38 -52.89 34.56
CA VAL A 703 -3.05 -54.05 33.94
C VAL A 703 -4.37 -54.36 34.67
N ARG A 704 -4.34 -54.45 36.01
CA ARG A 704 -5.51 -54.85 36.80
C ARG A 704 -6.63 -53.80 36.88
N ARG A 705 -6.28 -52.51 36.89
CA ARG A 705 -7.24 -51.42 37.20
C ARG A 705 -7.44 -50.41 36.08
N SER A 706 -6.58 -50.38 35.07
CA SER A 706 -6.59 -49.34 34.02
C SER A 706 -6.60 -49.90 32.60
N GLY A 707 -6.74 -51.22 32.43
CA GLY A 707 -6.93 -51.86 31.12
C GLY A 707 -5.71 -51.82 30.20
N ALA A 708 -4.50 -51.68 30.77
CA ALA A 708 -3.27 -51.74 30.00
C ALA A 708 -2.97 -53.19 29.55
N PRO A 709 -2.49 -53.42 28.31
CA PRO A 709 -2.15 -54.76 27.82
C PRO A 709 -0.98 -55.37 28.61
N ASP A 710 -1.18 -56.57 29.16
CA ASP A 710 -0.22 -57.21 30.08
C ASP A 710 1.15 -57.41 29.45
N ALA A 711 1.20 -57.96 28.23
CA ALA A 711 2.46 -58.19 27.51
C ALA A 711 3.26 -56.90 27.26
N ALA A 712 2.58 -55.81 26.87
CA ALA A 712 3.24 -54.53 26.58
C ALA A 712 3.71 -53.83 27.86
N VAL A 713 2.96 -53.95 28.97
CA VAL A 713 3.39 -53.43 30.28
C VAL A 713 4.59 -54.21 30.82
N GLN A 714 4.59 -55.55 30.71
CA GLN A 714 5.72 -56.39 31.13
C GLN A 714 6.99 -56.03 30.36
N ALA A 715 6.92 -55.82 29.04
CA ALA A 715 8.06 -55.39 28.23
C ALA A 715 8.64 -54.04 28.68
N LEU A 716 7.80 -53.06 29.06
CA LEU A 716 8.28 -51.77 29.60
C LEU A 716 8.90 -51.89 30.99
N VAL A 717 8.32 -52.75 31.85
CA VAL A 717 8.83 -53.01 33.21
C VAL A 717 10.19 -53.71 33.15
N GLU A 718 10.34 -54.70 32.28
CA GLU A 718 11.63 -55.39 32.08
C GLU A 718 12.69 -54.43 31.52
N ALA A 719 12.32 -53.58 30.55
CA ALA A 719 13.24 -52.59 29.98
C ALA A 719 13.74 -51.58 31.02
N ILE A 720 12.86 -51.05 31.87
CA ILE A 720 13.26 -50.07 32.91
C ILE A 720 14.04 -50.73 34.04
N GLU A 721 13.71 -51.96 34.44
CA GLU A 721 14.48 -52.69 35.45
C GLU A 721 15.88 -53.04 34.92
N HIS A 722 15.96 -53.54 33.68
CA HIS A 722 17.25 -53.81 33.05
C HIS A 722 18.10 -52.56 32.98
N ALA A 723 17.54 -51.41 32.57
CA ALA A 723 18.25 -50.13 32.54
C ALA A 723 18.63 -49.60 33.93
N SER A 724 17.89 -49.97 34.99
CA SER A 724 18.18 -49.55 36.37
C SER A 724 19.32 -50.35 37.01
N TYR A 725 19.53 -51.59 36.58
CA TYR A 725 20.59 -52.48 37.09
C TYR A 725 21.77 -52.65 36.13
N SER A 726 21.71 -52.07 34.92
CA SER A 726 22.82 -52.11 33.96
C SER A 726 23.89 -51.06 34.24
N ARG A 727 25.10 -51.27 33.70
CA ARG A 727 26.19 -50.28 33.78
C ARG A 727 25.77 -49.01 33.02
N SER A 728 25.92 -47.84 33.64
CA SER A 728 25.42 -46.55 33.11
C SER A 728 25.74 -46.36 31.62
N GLY A 729 24.69 -46.18 30.81
CA GLY A 729 24.79 -45.90 29.37
C GLY A 729 24.46 -47.04 28.41
N SER A 730 24.00 -48.21 28.88
CA SER A 730 23.55 -49.28 27.97
C SER A 730 22.14 -49.00 27.42
N THR A 731 22.01 -48.46 26.22
CA THR A 731 20.75 -48.48 25.45
C THR A 731 20.50 -49.89 24.90
N GLN A 732 19.28 -50.42 25.06
CA GLN A 732 18.89 -51.67 24.41
C GLN A 732 18.68 -51.40 22.91
N THR A 733 19.69 -51.71 22.10
CA THR A 733 19.61 -51.58 20.65
C THR A 733 18.76 -52.70 20.05
N GLY A 734 17.68 -52.34 19.34
CA GLY A 734 16.86 -53.29 18.56
C GLY A 734 15.39 -53.42 18.96
N ILE A 735 14.94 -52.78 20.05
CA ILE A 735 13.54 -52.78 20.49
C ILE A 735 12.96 -51.37 20.36
N ASP A 736 11.90 -51.20 19.57
CA ASP A 736 11.15 -49.93 19.50
C ASP A 736 10.25 -49.78 20.73
N LEU A 737 10.82 -49.27 21.82
CA LEU A 737 10.07 -49.02 23.06
C LEU A 737 8.96 -47.97 22.88
N ALA A 738 9.01 -47.12 21.84
CA ALA A 738 7.93 -46.17 21.58
C ALA A 738 6.68 -46.85 21.01
N ALA A 739 6.82 -47.94 20.25
CA ALA A 739 5.69 -48.76 19.82
C ALA A 739 4.98 -49.39 21.03
N VAL A 740 5.77 -49.92 21.97
CA VAL A 740 5.25 -50.52 23.22
C VAL A 740 4.56 -49.48 24.10
N VAL A 741 5.13 -48.28 24.27
CA VAL A 741 4.47 -47.18 25.01
C VAL A 741 3.16 -46.77 24.34
N LYS A 742 3.11 -46.69 22.99
CA LYS A 742 1.86 -46.38 22.27
C LYS A 742 0.77 -47.41 22.53
N GLU A 743 1.12 -48.69 22.52
CA GLU A 743 0.19 -49.79 22.79
C GLU A 743 -0.37 -49.71 24.22
N VAL A 744 0.50 -49.49 25.21
CA VAL A 744 0.06 -49.30 26.60
C VAL A 744 -0.83 -48.07 26.75
N CYS A 745 -0.44 -46.93 26.17
CA CYS A 745 -1.25 -45.70 26.23
C CYS A 745 -2.60 -45.86 25.51
N ALA A 746 -2.65 -46.61 24.40
CA ALA A 746 -3.92 -46.92 23.72
C ALA A 746 -4.86 -47.73 24.63
N GLY A 747 -4.33 -48.71 25.38
CA GLY A 747 -5.11 -49.43 26.39
C GLY A 747 -5.62 -48.53 27.52
N LEU A 748 -4.77 -47.63 28.02
CA LEU A 748 -5.16 -46.68 29.08
C LEU A 748 -6.23 -45.68 28.62
N THR A 749 -6.10 -45.15 27.40
CA THR A 749 -7.05 -44.15 26.85
C THR A 749 -8.40 -44.76 26.50
N THR A 750 -8.45 -46.02 26.03
CA THR A 750 -9.71 -46.71 25.74
C THR A 750 -10.54 -46.97 27.00
N HIS A 751 -9.89 -47.24 28.13
CA HIS A 751 -10.53 -47.47 29.43
C HIS A 751 -10.80 -46.19 30.24
N ALA A 752 -10.29 -45.04 29.80
CA ALA A 752 -10.51 -43.75 30.46
C ALA A 752 -11.90 -43.14 30.15
N VAL A 753 -12.53 -42.56 31.17
CA VAL A 753 -13.78 -41.79 31.03
C VAL A 753 -13.59 -40.58 30.11
N ARG A 754 -14.63 -40.21 29.36
CA ARG A 754 -14.56 -39.10 28.36
C ARG A 754 -14.00 -37.81 28.95
N ARG A 755 -14.38 -37.46 30.18
CA ARG A 755 -13.88 -36.26 30.89
C ARG A 755 -12.36 -36.29 31.11
N ALA A 756 -11.80 -37.43 31.47
CA ALA A 756 -10.36 -37.58 31.69
C ALA A 756 -9.58 -37.45 30.38
N ARG A 757 -10.11 -37.98 29.27
CA ARG A 757 -9.52 -37.82 27.93
C ARG A 757 -9.50 -36.37 27.44
N VAL A 758 -10.60 -35.64 27.65
CA VAL A 758 -10.69 -34.23 27.26
C VAL A 758 -9.76 -33.37 28.12
N LEU A 759 -9.70 -33.61 29.43
CA LEU A 759 -8.78 -32.90 30.32
C LEU A 759 -7.31 -33.22 30.03
N ALA A 760 -6.97 -34.47 29.72
CA ALA A 760 -5.61 -34.85 29.30
C ALA A 760 -5.17 -34.10 28.04
N LEU A 761 -6.11 -33.80 27.13
CA LEU A 761 -5.84 -33.08 25.89
C LEU A 761 -5.72 -31.56 26.11
N LEU A 762 -6.62 -30.96 26.87
CA LEU A 762 -6.69 -29.50 27.05
C LEU A 762 -5.81 -28.96 28.17
N ALA A 763 -5.58 -29.75 29.22
CA ALA A 763 -4.85 -29.34 30.43
C ALA A 763 -4.01 -30.51 30.98
N PRO A 764 -2.93 -30.91 30.29
CA PRO A 764 -2.09 -32.04 30.69
C PRO A 764 -1.43 -31.78 32.05
N ARG A 765 -1.84 -32.54 33.06
CA ARG A 765 -1.42 -32.41 34.46
C ARG A 765 0.07 -32.69 34.66
N SER A 766 0.65 -33.53 33.80
CA SER A 766 2.08 -33.87 33.78
C SER A 766 3.02 -32.69 33.56
N LEU A 767 2.52 -31.55 33.05
CA LEU A 767 3.32 -30.32 32.94
C LEU A 767 3.55 -29.64 34.29
N LEU A 768 2.67 -29.87 35.27
CA LEU A 768 2.74 -29.29 36.60
C LEU A 768 3.17 -30.32 37.66
N ILE A 769 2.73 -31.58 37.48
CA ILE A 769 2.97 -32.68 38.40
C ILE A 769 4.11 -33.54 37.87
N ARG A 770 5.20 -33.63 38.63
CA ARG A 770 6.32 -34.52 38.31
C ARG A 770 5.99 -35.97 38.72
N PRO A 771 6.29 -36.97 37.88
CA PRO A 771 6.24 -38.39 38.28
C PRO A 771 7.02 -38.64 39.58
N GLY A 772 6.42 -39.38 40.53
CA GLY A 772 7.03 -39.65 41.83
C GLY A 772 7.04 -38.47 42.81
N SER A 773 6.33 -37.37 42.53
CA SER A 773 6.08 -36.35 43.55
C SER A 773 4.92 -36.75 44.47
N VAL A 774 4.85 -36.14 45.67
CA VAL A 774 3.71 -36.33 46.59
C VAL A 774 2.37 -36.03 45.90
N TYR A 775 2.35 -35.02 45.02
CA TYR A 775 1.20 -34.64 44.21
C TYR A 775 0.84 -35.63 43.08
N ALA A 776 1.73 -36.56 42.74
CA ALA A 776 1.44 -37.64 41.80
C ALA A 776 0.76 -38.85 42.49
N GLY A 777 0.88 -38.97 43.82
CA GLY A 777 0.28 -40.05 44.62
C GLY A 777 -1.11 -39.74 45.17
N ASP A 778 -1.38 -38.47 45.50
CA ASP A 778 -2.69 -38.06 46.02
C ASP A 778 -3.72 -37.96 44.89
N GLY A 779 -4.79 -38.74 45.02
CA GLY A 779 -6.03 -38.56 44.26
C GLY A 779 -6.77 -37.27 44.65
N ALA A 780 -6.09 -36.12 44.56
CA ALA A 780 -6.70 -34.82 44.75
C ALA A 780 -7.35 -34.39 43.43
N LEU A 781 -8.68 -34.57 43.35
CA LEU A 781 -9.70 -33.84 42.55
C LEU A 781 -10.86 -34.70 42.01
N THR A 782 -11.11 -35.90 42.54
CA THR A 782 -12.31 -36.71 42.16
C THR A 782 -13.11 -37.28 43.35
N ARG A 783 -13.19 -36.54 44.45
CA ARG A 783 -14.31 -36.66 45.40
C ARG A 783 -15.05 -35.32 45.51
N ARG A 784 -15.91 -35.05 44.53
CA ARG A 784 -17.24 -34.44 44.66
C ARG A 784 -17.98 -34.58 43.34
#